data_AF-A0A1H3ZWZ4-F1
#
_entry.id   AF-A0A1H3ZWZ4-F1
#
_cell.length_a   1.000
_cell.length_b   1.000
_cell.length_c   1.000
_cell.angle_alpha   90.00
_cell.angle_beta   90.00
_cell.angle_gamma   90.00
#
_symmetry.space_group_name_H-M   'P 1'
#
loop_
_entity.id
_entity.type
_entity.pdbx_description
1 polymer ?
#
loop_
_entity_poly.entity_id
_entity_poly.type
_entity_poly.pdbx_seq_one_letter_code
_entity_poly.pdbx_strand_id
1 'polypeptide(L)'
;MKKYIFLIFAAATAVFAACSSDEGTSAYPDKLEVVLTPTWDATRGMTSSSQTRTVAVTLNVESVHWTVSSDSDWCVVDEEESHVGSGEFTIEVTANEDFKSRDAIVTLSAGAFTYRMTVDQSGNIFILDKVYSVVAPNDSEAIEVVVKTLSKWQPVDSEWIHGEVVETSEPDAEGMTTSTLRIRCDANTGAAGRYGTLTIEPTDGVGYSTEYAVYQFGTDMPFGTDGKLGLAAKGEVKFDVVAPAEAVVGVTCPTWITYVSEPDGEQATYTFSVAENPSDTKTEREGVIEFSIKDIEAQTALPAIRQAFYPAGGIVSGAGLKMFAEAFNAGEDTSDWTSGEGGKTVEVLGDVDMKDVEWTSIGTAERPFDGVVAGNGHLIQNWNTSEPLFGHTAEGSEIRELTIDAASRVTARSVAAGEYAAALVGVCNGTLRNCSNMAAVTLDAAATVDGACGVGGLVGLVGATGRVENCSNGGLVTLGSGVVGNKVSIGGVAAETESGSVVSGCTNEGGIASSGATPKVNTAGLYTGGVVGYAGGAVENCTTEGGKTVALQIKAAYMSYTGGIAGWADGSVTGCTNKQPLSIAANRLGDACRYAYAGGVAGKSTGAISGSKNRGNLTATAVCKFVIMGGIVGSADGAVSDVINAASVSVPGNPEGANGPLKEAFFGPRYAYIGGVAGQVMGKGSVTGNGDTTNSGAVSIEQMEYATTDIIAAGGIVGMHLGKVSAAVNSGAVTVSATPASGTPAWEARCLGGIAGLVGEIGKDHSGASVSDSKNLAAVKHDRLVRANAMPVYEGGVAGYVLASDCTISGCANSGEVNSDFYNNNIEYDDNVKGKRANCTGGIVGAVVSTAEPNVVSTCSNSGAMVVYRGMAGGVVGYAQNTRVAECTNTGGFNASNRNGRSGGIAGQAMNSQITGCVNRAMVVADGTGDANPANLGGLVGVLSKGSSMSDCRHYGVVYDRNYTSTTVWGGVAGVSVAGATIDNCGFGGIYRKSIDSSNSTETAIKLSDICGDTNFTGSGNSLWDGK
;
A
#
# COMPACT_ATOMS: atom_id res chain seq x y z
N MET A 1 2.43 -35.25 44.81
CA MET A 1 1.74 -35.01 46.11
C MET A 1 0.32 -34.57 45.79
N LYS A 2 -0.63 -35.52 45.77
CA LYS A 2 -1.62 -35.72 46.85
C LYS A 2 -2.47 -34.47 47.14
N LYS A 3 -3.71 -34.51 46.65
CA LYS A 3 -4.97 -34.65 47.44
C LYS A 3 -6.02 -33.53 47.28
N TYR A 4 -7.15 -34.00 46.74
CA TYR A 4 -8.55 -33.80 47.16
C TYR A 4 -9.22 -32.42 46.99
N ILE A 5 -9.96 -32.34 45.88
CA ILE A 5 -11.43 -32.15 45.78
C ILE A 5 -12.15 -31.77 47.07
N PHE A 6 -12.84 -30.62 47.03
CA PHE A 6 -13.84 -30.20 48.00
C PHE A 6 -14.86 -29.25 47.34
N LEU A 7 -16.09 -29.34 47.84
CA LEU A 7 -17.26 -28.45 47.68
C LEU A 7 -18.17 -28.67 46.46
N ILE A 8 -19.31 -29.36 46.62
CA ILE A 8 -20.58 -28.95 47.32
C ILE A 8 -21.48 -28.16 46.36
N PHE A 9 -22.73 -28.59 46.15
CA PHE A 9 -23.91 -27.72 46.32
C PHE A 9 -25.27 -28.46 46.27
N ALA A 10 -26.20 -27.94 47.08
CA ALA A 10 -27.66 -28.12 47.17
C ALA A 10 -28.12 -28.99 48.37
N ALA A 11 -28.63 -28.50 49.51
CA ALA A 11 -29.43 -27.31 49.86
C ALA A 11 -30.75 -27.23 49.06
N ALA A 12 -31.82 -27.90 49.53
CA ALA A 12 -32.82 -27.39 50.48
C ALA A 12 -33.82 -26.39 49.86
N THR A 13 -35.09 -26.77 49.73
CA THR A 13 -36.34 -25.99 50.00
C THR A 13 -37.53 -26.73 49.35
N ALA A 14 -38.53 -27.30 50.02
CA ALA A 14 -39.36 -26.95 51.18
C ALA A 14 -40.67 -26.19 50.83
N VAL A 15 -41.77 -26.83 51.27
CA VAL A 15 -43.01 -26.30 51.88
C VAL A 15 -44.25 -26.07 51.00
N PHE A 16 -45.34 -26.81 51.29
CA PHE A 16 -46.63 -26.38 51.89
C PHE A 16 -47.76 -27.34 51.46
N ALA A 17 -48.80 -27.72 52.23
CA ALA A 17 -49.12 -27.82 53.66
C ALA A 17 -50.63 -28.16 53.74
N ALA A 18 -51.03 -29.11 54.60
CA ALA A 18 -52.28 -29.14 55.40
C ALA A 18 -52.33 -30.48 56.18
N CYS A 19 -51.91 -30.51 57.45
CA CYS A 19 -52.75 -30.54 58.68
C CYS A 19 -53.72 -31.75 58.76
N SER A 20 -53.68 -32.66 59.74
CA SER A 20 -53.42 -32.49 61.19
C SER A 20 -52.93 -33.76 61.92
N SER A 21 -51.92 -33.58 62.78
CA SER A 21 -51.62 -34.15 64.11
C SER A 21 -52.07 -35.57 64.54
N ASP A 22 -51.03 -36.36 64.87
CA ASP A 22 -50.81 -37.20 66.08
C ASP A 22 -51.85 -38.30 66.40
N GLU A 23 -51.48 -39.56 66.66
CA GLU A 23 -50.27 -40.14 67.23
C GLU A 23 -50.30 -41.66 66.93
N GLY A 24 -49.15 -42.32 66.81
CA GLY A 24 -49.09 -43.74 67.18
C GLY A 24 -48.40 -44.76 66.27
N THR A 25 -47.15 -44.48 65.88
CA THR A 25 -46.03 -45.46 65.75
C THR A 25 -46.01 -46.55 64.64
N SER A 26 -44.93 -46.45 63.83
CA SER A 26 -44.27 -47.36 62.88
C SER A 26 -44.96 -47.75 61.56
N ALA A 27 -44.79 -46.90 60.53
CA ALA A 27 -45.01 -47.23 59.11
C ALA A 27 -43.81 -47.97 58.46
N TYR A 28 -43.04 -48.71 59.27
CA TYR A 28 -42.07 -49.67 58.76
C TYR A 28 -42.70 -51.05 58.87
N PRO A 29 -42.84 -51.81 57.76
CA PRO A 29 -43.21 -53.21 57.88
C PRO A 29 -42.13 -53.94 58.68
N ASP A 30 -42.51 -54.87 59.57
CA ASP A 30 -41.55 -55.72 60.31
C ASP A 30 -40.61 -56.51 59.36
N LYS A 31 -40.97 -56.60 58.07
CA LYS A 31 -40.18 -57.21 56.99
C LYS A 31 -40.53 -56.57 55.63
N LEU A 32 -39.55 -55.96 54.95
CA LEU A 32 -39.67 -55.56 53.54
C LEU A 32 -39.33 -56.76 52.65
N GLU A 33 -40.23 -57.11 51.71
CA GLU A 33 -39.97 -58.14 50.70
C GLU A 33 -39.63 -57.44 49.38
N VAL A 34 -38.41 -57.70 48.90
CA VAL A 34 -37.86 -57.17 47.64
C VAL A 34 -37.68 -58.34 46.70
N VAL A 35 -38.27 -58.27 45.51
CA VAL A 35 -38.04 -59.22 44.42
C VAL A 35 -37.37 -58.48 43.28
N LEU A 36 -36.15 -58.91 42.94
CA LEU A 36 -35.41 -58.40 41.78
C LEU A 36 -35.59 -59.35 40.62
N THR A 37 -35.98 -58.83 39.45
CA THR A 37 -36.15 -59.61 38.22
C THR A 37 -35.27 -59.00 37.12
N PRO A 38 -34.31 -59.76 36.55
CA PRO A 38 -34.03 -61.18 36.82
C PRO A 38 -33.39 -61.44 38.20
N THR A 39 -33.69 -62.60 38.82
CA THR A 39 -33.02 -63.07 40.04
C THR A 39 -31.63 -63.63 39.68
N TRP A 40 -30.57 -62.95 40.10
CA TRP A 40 -29.20 -63.28 39.70
C TRP A 40 -28.55 -64.30 40.66
N ASP A 41 -28.72 -65.61 40.42
CA ASP A 41 -27.73 -66.67 40.70
C ASP A 41 -28.11 -68.01 39.99
N ALA A 42 -27.09 -68.71 39.50
CA ALA A 42 -27.01 -70.09 39.03
C ALA A 42 -27.37 -70.39 37.56
N THR A 43 -26.89 -69.56 36.63
CA THR A 43 -25.91 -69.92 35.57
C THR A 43 -25.88 -68.81 34.52
N ARG A 44 -24.74 -68.11 34.40
CA ARG A 44 -24.33 -67.24 33.27
C ARG A 44 -24.95 -65.82 33.20
N GLY A 45 -24.53 -64.97 34.13
CA GLY A 45 -24.73 -63.52 34.10
C GLY A 45 -23.53 -62.79 33.47
N MET A 46 -23.79 -61.69 32.75
CA MET A 46 -22.89 -60.83 31.94
C MET A 46 -21.68 -61.50 31.24
N THR A 47 -21.61 -61.37 29.91
CA THR A 47 -20.44 -61.80 29.14
C THR A 47 -19.23 -60.93 29.45
N SER A 48 -18.03 -61.34 29.02
CA SER A 48 -16.80 -60.54 29.19
C SER A 48 -16.83 -59.21 28.42
N SER A 49 -17.79 -59.00 27.52
CA SER A 49 -17.98 -57.72 26.81
C SER A 49 -18.63 -56.67 27.71
N SER A 50 -18.58 -55.41 27.28
CA SER A 50 -19.43 -54.37 27.90
C SER A 50 -20.90 -54.71 27.62
N GLN A 51 -21.78 -54.52 28.59
CA GLN A 51 -23.22 -54.83 28.46
C GLN A 51 -24.07 -53.93 29.34
N THR A 52 -25.26 -53.60 28.86
CA THR A 52 -26.28 -52.87 29.63
C THR A 52 -27.51 -53.76 29.87
N ARG A 53 -27.99 -53.84 31.11
CA ARG A 53 -29.19 -54.61 31.49
C ARG A 53 -30.09 -53.85 32.45
N THR A 54 -31.40 -53.98 32.26
CA THR A 54 -32.41 -53.43 33.16
C THR A 54 -32.85 -54.47 34.20
N VAL A 55 -32.95 -54.07 35.45
CA VAL A 55 -33.42 -54.89 36.58
C VAL A 55 -34.71 -54.28 37.14
N ALA A 56 -35.79 -55.06 37.14
CA ALA A 56 -37.05 -54.71 37.75
C ALA A 56 -37.07 -55.05 39.23
N VAL A 57 -37.54 -54.12 40.07
CA VAL A 57 -37.68 -54.23 41.51
C VAL A 57 -39.17 -54.27 41.85
N THR A 58 -39.63 -55.35 42.47
CA THR A 58 -40.99 -55.46 43.01
C THR A 58 -40.96 -55.44 44.53
N LEU A 59 -41.72 -54.55 45.15
CA LEU A 59 -41.81 -54.38 46.59
C LEU A 59 -43.19 -54.78 47.11
N ASN A 60 -43.26 -55.40 48.29
CA ASN A 60 -44.54 -55.65 48.96
C ASN A 60 -45.18 -54.40 49.58
N VAL A 61 -44.46 -53.27 49.61
CA VAL A 61 -44.93 -51.97 50.11
C VAL A 61 -44.56 -50.87 49.13
N GLU A 62 -45.57 -50.33 48.45
CA GLU A 62 -45.42 -49.38 47.34
C GLU A 62 -45.06 -47.94 47.76
N SER A 63 -45.03 -47.65 49.07
CA SER A 63 -44.65 -46.32 49.59
C SER A 63 -43.17 -46.21 50.01
N VAL A 64 -42.38 -47.25 49.76
CA VAL A 64 -40.97 -47.32 50.17
C VAL A 64 -40.08 -46.64 49.13
N HIS A 65 -39.22 -45.74 49.60
CA HIS A 65 -38.18 -45.12 48.78
C HIS A 65 -36.92 -45.98 48.80
N TRP A 66 -36.28 -46.16 47.64
CA TRP A 66 -35.03 -46.90 47.52
C TRP A 66 -34.06 -46.27 46.52
N THR A 67 -32.78 -46.56 46.70
CA THR A 67 -31.68 -46.20 45.79
C THR A 67 -30.81 -47.43 45.55
N VAL A 68 -29.94 -47.37 44.56
CA VAL A 68 -29.01 -48.46 44.22
C VAL A 68 -27.58 -47.94 44.20
N SER A 69 -26.62 -48.77 44.57
CA SER A 69 -25.19 -48.45 44.45
C SER A 69 -24.39 -49.69 44.10
N SER A 70 -23.28 -49.53 43.38
CA SER A 70 -22.35 -50.62 43.08
C SER A 70 -21.07 -50.48 43.90
N ASP A 71 -20.45 -51.60 44.27
CA ASP A 71 -19.17 -51.60 44.97
C ASP A 71 -17.96 -51.58 44.03
N SER A 72 -18.19 -51.54 42.71
CA SER A 72 -17.18 -51.75 41.69
C SER A 72 -17.30 -50.73 40.56
N ASP A 73 -16.16 -50.09 40.22
CA ASP A 73 -16.09 -49.07 39.16
C ASP A 73 -16.43 -49.60 37.75
N TRP A 74 -16.38 -50.92 37.55
CA TRP A 74 -16.68 -51.57 36.27
C TRP A 74 -18.15 -51.96 36.12
N CYS A 75 -18.96 -51.93 37.18
CA CYS A 75 -20.38 -52.24 37.18
C CYS A 75 -21.13 -50.98 37.61
N VAL A 76 -21.58 -50.18 36.66
CA VAL A 76 -22.15 -48.86 36.90
C VAL A 76 -23.66 -48.95 37.00
N VAL A 77 -24.24 -48.27 37.99
CA VAL A 77 -25.69 -48.07 38.15
C VAL A 77 -25.96 -46.59 38.40
N ASP A 78 -27.19 -46.14 38.20
CA ASP A 78 -27.55 -44.74 38.47
C ASP A 78 -27.72 -44.51 39.98
N GLU A 79 -26.62 -44.18 40.67
CA GLU A 79 -26.59 -44.07 42.14
C GLU A 79 -27.32 -42.83 42.70
N GLU A 80 -27.64 -41.85 41.85
CA GLU A 80 -28.27 -40.59 42.27
C GLU A 80 -29.81 -40.60 42.15
N GLU A 81 -30.39 -41.59 41.45
CA GLU A 81 -31.83 -41.69 41.26
C GLU A 81 -32.54 -42.36 42.46
N SER A 82 -33.58 -41.70 43.00
CA SER A 82 -34.41 -42.25 44.09
C SER A 82 -35.76 -42.72 43.56
N HIS A 83 -36.03 -44.01 43.74
CA HIS A 83 -37.25 -44.67 43.28
C HIS A 83 -38.27 -44.82 44.42
N VAL A 84 -39.57 -44.92 44.09
CA VAL A 84 -40.67 -45.11 45.07
C VAL A 84 -41.56 -46.26 44.63
N GLY A 85 -41.79 -47.22 45.53
CA GLY A 85 -42.56 -48.42 45.23
C GLY A 85 -41.81 -49.37 44.29
N SER A 86 -42.53 -50.25 43.60
CA SER A 86 -41.96 -51.12 42.57
C SER A 86 -41.48 -50.28 41.36
N GLY A 87 -40.34 -50.62 40.77
CA GLY A 87 -39.71 -49.84 39.69
C GLY A 87 -38.63 -50.62 38.94
N GLU A 88 -37.72 -49.93 38.25
CA GLU A 88 -36.59 -50.54 37.53
C GLU A 88 -35.35 -49.65 37.60
N PHE A 89 -34.16 -50.25 37.43
CA PHE A 89 -32.91 -49.53 37.27
C PHE A 89 -31.99 -50.25 36.28
N THR A 90 -30.99 -49.54 35.75
CA THR A 90 -30.08 -50.08 34.73
C THR A 90 -28.70 -50.36 35.31
N ILE A 91 -28.10 -51.48 34.88
CA ILE A 91 -26.72 -51.89 35.17
C ILE A 91 -25.93 -51.82 33.87
N GLU A 92 -24.84 -51.06 33.86
CA GLU A 92 -23.88 -50.96 32.76
C GLU A 92 -22.54 -51.56 33.20
N VAL A 93 -22.13 -52.68 32.60
CA VAL A 93 -20.82 -53.28 32.89
C VAL A 93 -19.81 -52.91 31.80
N THR A 94 -18.59 -52.55 32.19
CA THR A 94 -17.45 -52.40 31.25
C THR A 94 -16.89 -53.78 30.87
N ALA A 95 -16.12 -53.86 29.78
CA ALA A 95 -15.54 -55.13 29.34
C ALA A 95 -14.56 -55.68 30.39
N ASN A 96 -14.60 -56.98 30.62
CA ASN A 96 -13.63 -57.70 31.44
C ASN A 96 -12.53 -58.26 30.54
N GLU A 97 -11.44 -57.51 30.39
CA GLU A 97 -10.29 -57.94 29.58
C GLU A 97 -9.44 -59.04 30.25
N ASP A 98 -9.68 -59.32 31.53
CA ASP A 98 -8.98 -60.39 32.24
C ASP A 98 -9.64 -61.74 31.96
N PHE A 99 -8.84 -62.78 31.84
CA PHE A 99 -9.26 -64.17 31.72
C PHE A 99 -10.04 -64.69 32.95
N LYS A 100 -9.94 -64.00 34.09
CA LYS A 100 -10.67 -64.32 35.31
C LYS A 100 -12.03 -63.64 35.34
N SER A 101 -13.07 -64.40 35.68
CA SER A 101 -14.36 -63.82 36.05
C SER A 101 -14.21 -62.87 37.23
N ARG A 102 -15.03 -61.83 37.24
CA ARG A 102 -15.10 -60.81 38.30
C ARG A 102 -16.54 -60.61 38.72
N ASP A 103 -16.74 -60.25 39.97
CA ASP A 103 -18.05 -60.04 40.58
C ASP A 103 -18.14 -58.64 41.20
N ALA A 104 -19.33 -58.02 41.08
CA ALA A 104 -19.66 -56.75 41.70
C ALA A 104 -20.91 -56.90 42.55
N ILE A 105 -20.98 -56.21 43.67
CA ILE A 105 -22.17 -56.22 44.53
C ILE A 105 -22.96 -54.94 44.32
N VAL A 106 -24.13 -55.09 43.69
CA VAL A 106 -25.12 -54.02 43.57
C VAL A 106 -26.03 -54.07 44.78
N THR A 107 -26.08 -52.97 45.52
CA THR A 107 -26.78 -52.82 46.79
C THR A 107 -27.98 -51.90 46.62
N LEU A 108 -29.18 -52.44 46.79
CA LEU A 108 -30.41 -51.67 46.93
C LEU A 108 -30.61 -51.27 48.40
N SER A 109 -30.74 -49.98 48.66
CA SER A 109 -30.95 -49.42 50.00
C SER A 109 -32.32 -48.77 50.12
N ALA A 110 -33.14 -49.28 51.04
CA ALA A 110 -34.51 -48.85 51.28
C ALA A 110 -34.71 -48.53 52.78
N GLY A 111 -34.34 -47.31 53.19
CA GLY A 111 -34.34 -46.91 54.60
C GLY A 111 -33.38 -47.74 55.45
N ALA A 112 -33.91 -48.51 56.41
CA ALA A 112 -33.13 -49.42 57.26
C ALA A 112 -32.87 -50.81 56.64
N PHE A 113 -33.49 -51.11 55.49
CA PHE A 113 -33.32 -52.38 54.80
C PHE A 113 -32.29 -52.25 53.67
N THR A 114 -31.44 -53.27 53.54
CA THR A 114 -30.43 -53.34 52.48
C THR A 114 -30.53 -54.70 51.81
N TYR A 115 -30.67 -54.71 50.50
CA TYR A 115 -30.68 -55.92 49.68
C TYR A 115 -29.49 -55.90 48.73
N ARG A 116 -28.78 -57.02 48.60
CA ARG A 116 -27.58 -57.12 47.78
C ARG A 116 -27.82 -58.16 46.69
N MET A 117 -27.46 -57.81 45.47
CA MET A 117 -27.34 -58.75 44.37
C MET A 117 -25.90 -58.76 43.86
N THR A 118 -25.40 -59.94 43.54
CA THR A 118 -24.10 -60.09 42.90
C THR A 118 -24.29 -60.06 41.40
N VAL A 119 -23.55 -59.19 40.72
CA VAL A 119 -23.42 -59.14 39.27
C VAL A 119 -22.10 -59.82 38.92
N ASP A 120 -22.19 -61.06 38.49
CA ASP A 120 -21.03 -61.78 37.96
C ASP A 120 -20.83 -61.41 36.49
N GLN A 121 -19.57 -61.15 36.12
CA GLN A 121 -19.13 -61.00 34.74
C GLN A 121 -18.03 -62.02 34.45
N SER A 122 -18.19 -62.80 33.38
CA SER A 122 -17.17 -63.79 33.01
C SER A 122 -15.85 -63.15 32.58
N GLY A 123 -14.75 -63.88 32.77
CA GLY A 123 -13.45 -63.53 32.20
C GLY A 123 -13.43 -63.68 30.68
N ASN A 124 -12.62 -62.88 29.99
CA ASN A 124 -12.45 -62.98 28.56
C ASN A 124 -11.63 -64.22 28.20
N ILE A 125 -12.24 -65.22 27.57
CA ILE A 125 -11.54 -66.44 27.15
C ILE A 125 -10.99 -66.37 25.72
N PHE A 126 -11.36 -65.35 24.92
CA PHE A 126 -10.88 -65.14 23.56
C PHE A 126 -10.41 -63.69 23.37
N ILE A 127 -9.11 -63.50 23.14
CA ILE A 127 -8.57 -62.21 22.71
C ILE A 127 -8.23 -62.34 21.23
N LEU A 128 -8.90 -61.52 20.42
CA LEU A 128 -8.65 -61.41 18.99
C LEU A 128 -7.83 -60.15 18.73
N ASP A 129 -6.83 -60.25 17.86
CA ASP A 129 -6.09 -59.08 17.37
C ASP A 129 -6.86 -58.28 16.30
N LYS A 130 -7.96 -58.85 15.78
CA LYS A 130 -8.89 -58.24 14.85
C LYS A 130 -10.28 -58.83 15.06
N VAL A 131 -11.33 -58.00 15.14
CA VAL A 131 -12.73 -58.45 15.34
C VAL A 131 -13.66 -58.08 14.19
N TYR A 132 -13.20 -57.25 13.26
CA TYR A 132 -13.98 -56.80 12.11
C TYR A 132 -13.11 -56.70 10.87
N SER A 133 -13.67 -57.06 9.70
CA SER A 133 -13.07 -56.81 8.40
C SER A 133 -14.09 -56.31 7.40
N VAL A 134 -13.62 -55.46 6.48
CA VAL A 134 -14.38 -55.05 5.31
C VAL A 134 -13.67 -55.55 4.06
N VAL A 135 -14.38 -56.31 3.22
CA VAL A 135 -13.79 -56.96 2.05
C VAL A 135 -14.58 -56.69 0.75
N ALA A 136 -13.88 -56.79 -0.38
CA ALA A 136 -14.49 -56.64 -1.70
C ALA A 136 -15.42 -57.83 -2.03
N PRO A 137 -16.34 -57.70 -3.01
CA PRO A 137 -17.36 -58.72 -3.29
C PRO A 137 -16.79 -60.09 -3.69
N ASN A 138 -15.62 -60.11 -4.33
CA ASN A 138 -14.95 -61.32 -4.81
C ASN A 138 -13.60 -61.56 -4.12
N ASP A 139 -13.38 -60.95 -2.95
CA ASP A 139 -12.14 -61.12 -2.22
C ASP A 139 -12.00 -62.58 -1.75
N SER A 140 -11.07 -63.30 -2.37
CA SER A 140 -10.75 -64.68 -2.03
C SER A 140 -9.51 -64.80 -1.13
N GLU A 141 -8.87 -63.66 -0.81
CA GLU A 141 -7.77 -63.67 0.15
C GLU A 141 -8.28 -64.07 1.52
N ALA A 142 -7.49 -64.90 2.19
CA ALA A 142 -7.88 -65.39 3.50
C ALA A 142 -7.47 -64.37 4.56
N ILE A 143 -8.41 -63.97 5.40
CA ILE A 143 -8.16 -63.05 6.50
C ILE A 143 -7.57 -63.88 7.64
N GLU A 144 -6.36 -63.52 8.09
CA GLU A 144 -5.73 -64.18 9.23
C GLU A 144 -5.96 -63.34 10.49
N VAL A 145 -6.49 -64.00 11.52
CA VAL A 145 -6.81 -63.43 12.82
C VAL A 145 -6.09 -64.24 13.89
N VAL A 146 -5.35 -63.56 14.76
CA VAL A 146 -4.71 -64.21 15.90
C VAL A 146 -5.72 -64.33 17.03
N VAL A 147 -6.00 -65.58 17.41
CA VAL A 147 -6.90 -65.91 18.52
C VAL A 147 -6.05 -66.42 19.68
N LYS A 148 -6.05 -65.68 20.79
CA LYS A 148 -5.46 -66.11 22.05
C LYS A 148 -6.54 -66.61 22.99
N THR A 149 -6.34 -67.80 23.55
CA THR A 149 -7.37 -68.43 24.39
C THR A 149 -6.80 -69.45 25.38
N LEU A 150 -7.53 -69.64 26.47
CA LEU A 150 -7.28 -70.66 27.50
C LEU A 150 -8.14 -71.94 27.33
N SER A 151 -9.05 -71.96 26.34
CA SER A 151 -10.00 -73.05 26.12
C SER A 151 -9.78 -73.74 24.78
N LYS A 152 -10.25 -74.98 24.66
CA LYS A 152 -10.40 -75.62 23.35
C LYS A 152 -11.58 -75.00 22.64
N TRP A 153 -11.44 -74.72 21.35
CA TRP A 153 -12.43 -73.94 20.62
C TRP A 153 -12.54 -74.38 19.17
N GLN A 154 -13.63 -73.98 18.53
CA GLN A 154 -13.84 -74.15 17.10
C GLN A 154 -14.53 -72.91 16.50
N PRO A 155 -14.19 -72.53 15.25
CA PRO A 155 -15.03 -71.61 14.50
C PRO A 155 -16.30 -72.33 14.06
N VAL A 156 -17.43 -71.63 14.13
CA VAL A 156 -18.72 -72.08 13.62
C VAL A 156 -18.99 -71.29 12.35
N ASP A 157 -18.89 -71.98 11.21
CA ASP A 157 -19.14 -71.41 9.90
C ASP A 157 -20.53 -70.78 9.82
N SER A 158 -20.57 -69.60 9.22
CA SER A 158 -21.81 -68.94 8.79
C SER A 158 -22.16 -69.34 7.36
N GLU A 159 -23.30 -68.87 6.85
CA GLU A 159 -23.78 -69.21 5.50
C GLU A 159 -22.75 -68.90 4.39
N TRP A 160 -21.87 -67.92 4.60
CA TRP A 160 -20.90 -67.46 3.60
C TRP A 160 -19.52 -67.09 4.18
N ILE A 161 -19.31 -67.30 5.50
CA ILE A 161 -18.04 -67.02 6.17
C ILE A 161 -17.56 -68.33 6.79
N HIS A 162 -16.37 -68.77 6.38
CA HIS A 162 -15.79 -70.05 6.76
C HIS A 162 -14.51 -69.85 7.55
N GLY A 163 -14.37 -70.55 8.67
CA GLY A 163 -13.21 -70.46 9.56
C GLY A 163 -12.40 -71.75 9.59
N GLU A 164 -11.08 -71.64 9.46
CA GLU A 164 -10.14 -72.75 9.59
C GLU A 164 -9.05 -72.39 10.61
N VAL A 165 -8.87 -73.23 11.64
CA VAL A 165 -7.74 -73.10 12.57
C VAL A 165 -6.50 -73.69 11.89
N VAL A 166 -5.55 -72.83 11.49
CA VAL A 166 -4.39 -73.23 10.67
C VAL A 166 -3.29 -73.83 11.52
N GLU A 167 -2.94 -73.13 12.58
CA GLU A 167 -1.91 -73.54 13.53
C GLU A 167 -2.27 -73.05 14.93
N THR A 168 -1.87 -73.83 15.93
CA THR A 168 -2.05 -73.52 17.34
C THR A 168 -0.71 -73.75 18.04
N SER A 169 -0.25 -72.76 18.81
CA SER A 169 0.96 -72.88 19.60
C SER A 169 0.80 -73.91 20.72
N GLU A 170 1.92 -74.44 21.20
CA GLU A 170 1.92 -75.08 22.52
C GLU A 170 1.46 -74.07 23.59
N PRO A 171 0.78 -74.51 24.67
CA PRO A 171 0.36 -73.64 25.75
C PRO A 171 1.57 -72.96 26.42
N ASP A 172 1.45 -71.67 26.70
CA ASP A 172 2.47 -70.93 27.44
C ASP A 172 2.45 -71.25 28.96
N ALA A 173 3.24 -70.50 29.73
CA ALA A 173 3.38 -70.72 31.18
C ALA A 173 2.07 -70.51 31.96
N GLU A 174 1.08 -69.83 31.36
CA GLU A 174 -0.23 -69.54 31.93
C GLU A 174 -1.33 -70.44 31.34
N GLY A 175 -0.96 -71.37 30.43
CA GLY A 175 -1.86 -72.30 29.76
C GLY A 175 -2.53 -71.72 28.52
N MET A 176 -2.11 -70.55 28.04
CA MET A 176 -2.70 -69.87 26.89
C MET A 176 -2.13 -70.41 25.59
N THR A 177 -3.01 -70.64 24.63
CA THR A 177 -2.63 -70.98 23.26
C THR A 177 -2.89 -69.79 22.34
N THR A 178 -1.97 -69.57 21.41
CA THR A 178 -2.14 -68.61 20.32
C THR A 178 -2.38 -69.39 19.05
N SER A 179 -3.49 -69.13 18.37
CA SER A 179 -3.85 -69.79 17.13
C SER A 179 -4.05 -68.79 15.99
N THR A 180 -3.73 -69.19 14.77
CA THR A 180 -4.05 -68.43 13.56
C THR A 180 -5.38 -68.95 13.00
N LEU A 181 -6.44 -68.16 13.15
CA LEU A 181 -7.73 -68.38 12.52
C LEU A 181 -7.70 -67.79 11.12
N ARG A 182 -7.82 -68.65 10.11
CA ARG A 182 -7.94 -68.24 8.71
C ARG A 182 -9.40 -68.21 8.32
N ILE A 183 -9.88 -67.03 7.93
CA ILE A 183 -11.27 -66.79 7.55
C ILE A 183 -11.33 -66.61 6.03
N ARG A 184 -12.26 -67.30 5.39
CA ARG A 184 -12.54 -67.17 3.95
C ARG A 184 -14.01 -66.81 3.76
N CYS A 185 -14.26 -65.83 2.90
CA CYS A 185 -15.62 -65.44 2.54
C CYS A 185 -15.95 -65.98 1.16
N ASP A 186 -17.15 -66.53 1.02
CA ASP A 186 -17.69 -66.80 -0.31
C ASP A 186 -17.89 -65.48 -1.08
N ALA A 187 -17.87 -65.54 -2.41
CA ALA A 187 -18.11 -64.35 -3.23
C ALA A 187 -19.56 -63.85 -3.04
N ASN A 188 -19.73 -62.55 -2.81
CA ASN A 188 -21.05 -61.91 -2.81
C ASN A 188 -21.48 -61.61 -4.24
N THR A 189 -22.36 -62.45 -4.78
CA THR A 189 -22.95 -62.27 -6.11
C THR A 189 -24.23 -61.40 -6.09
N GLY A 190 -24.68 -60.98 -4.91
CA GLY A 190 -25.83 -60.10 -4.73
C GLY A 190 -25.51 -58.64 -5.03
N ALA A 191 -26.55 -57.83 -5.25
CA ALA A 191 -26.45 -56.40 -5.53
C ALA A 191 -26.00 -55.60 -4.29
N ALA A 192 -26.71 -55.77 -3.17
CA ALA A 192 -26.41 -55.11 -1.91
C ALA A 192 -25.20 -55.72 -1.17
N GLY A 193 -24.52 -54.88 -0.38
CA GLY A 193 -23.55 -55.36 0.60
C GLY A 193 -24.21 -56.24 1.67
N ARG A 194 -23.43 -57.14 2.26
CA ARG A 194 -23.90 -58.06 3.30
C ARG A 194 -22.99 -58.01 4.52
N TYR A 195 -23.62 -58.02 5.69
CA TYR A 195 -22.97 -58.14 6.99
C TYR A 195 -23.20 -59.55 7.53
N GLY A 196 -22.19 -60.13 8.17
CA GLY A 196 -22.29 -61.44 8.78
C GLY A 196 -21.22 -61.61 9.85
N THR A 197 -21.42 -62.57 10.73
CA THR A 197 -20.50 -62.87 11.82
C THR A 197 -20.09 -64.34 11.76
N LEU A 198 -18.84 -64.63 12.12
CA LEU A 198 -18.32 -65.96 12.35
C LEU A 198 -18.24 -66.15 13.87
N THR A 199 -18.99 -67.10 14.41
CA THR A 199 -18.98 -67.37 15.84
C THR A 199 -17.78 -68.24 16.20
N ILE A 200 -17.03 -67.85 17.23
CA ILE A 200 -15.92 -68.60 17.81
C ILE A 200 -16.41 -69.12 19.15
N GLU A 201 -16.58 -70.44 19.28
CA GLU A 201 -17.17 -71.05 20.48
C GLU A 201 -16.20 -72.01 21.19
N PRO A 202 -16.26 -72.08 22.54
CA PRO A 202 -15.51 -73.07 23.30
C PRO A 202 -16.16 -74.47 23.17
N THR A 203 -15.35 -75.49 22.91
CA THR A 203 -15.80 -76.90 22.74
C THR A 203 -15.69 -77.72 24.02
N ASP A 204 -15.00 -77.21 25.04
CA ASP A 204 -14.84 -77.83 26.35
C ASP A 204 -15.92 -77.40 27.37
N GLY A 205 -16.88 -76.57 26.95
CA GLY A 205 -18.00 -76.10 27.75
C GLY A 205 -17.64 -74.97 28.72
N VAL A 206 -16.42 -74.43 28.66
CA VAL A 206 -15.93 -73.36 29.54
C VAL A 206 -15.94 -72.02 28.80
N GLY A 207 -16.66 -71.03 29.35
CA GLY A 207 -16.77 -69.68 28.79
C GLY A 207 -17.89 -69.46 27.76
N TYR A 208 -17.86 -68.32 27.08
CA TYR A 208 -18.85 -67.90 26.08
C TYR A 208 -18.20 -67.73 24.70
N SER A 209 -19.03 -67.82 23.66
CA SER A 209 -18.59 -67.52 22.30
C SER A 209 -18.29 -66.04 22.11
N THR A 210 -17.38 -65.74 21.19
CA THR A 210 -17.17 -64.39 20.64
C THR A 210 -17.46 -64.40 19.14
N GLU A 211 -17.57 -63.23 18.53
CA GLU A 211 -17.87 -63.09 17.11
C GLU A 211 -16.79 -62.32 16.37
N TYR A 212 -16.50 -62.79 15.16
CA TYR A 212 -15.73 -62.04 14.18
C TYR A 212 -16.66 -61.55 13.08
N ALA A 213 -16.79 -60.23 12.95
CA ALA A 213 -17.69 -59.63 11.97
C ALA A 213 -17.00 -59.39 10.62
N VAL A 214 -17.73 -59.62 9.53
CA VAL A 214 -17.31 -59.28 8.18
C VAL A 214 -18.42 -58.51 7.48
N TYR A 215 -18.07 -57.35 6.93
CA TYR A 215 -18.87 -56.72 5.89
C TYR A 215 -18.24 -57.00 4.53
N GLN A 216 -19.03 -57.55 3.62
CA GLN A 216 -18.61 -57.78 2.24
C GLN A 216 -19.47 -56.95 1.30
N PHE A 217 -18.82 -56.13 0.48
CA PHE A 217 -19.52 -55.34 -0.53
C PHE A 217 -20.30 -56.22 -1.52
N GLY A 218 -21.37 -55.67 -2.09
CA GLY A 218 -22.12 -56.29 -3.18
C GLY A 218 -21.68 -55.81 -4.56
N THR A 219 -22.31 -56.37 -5.59
CA THR A 219 -22.02 -56.06 -7.00
C THR A 219 -22.53 -54.69 -7.47
N ASP A 220 -23.34 -53.99 -6.67
CA ASP A 220 -23.75 -52.60 -6.98
C ASP A 220 -22.58 -51.61 -6.90
N MET A 221 -21.54 -51.96 -6.14
CA MET A 221 -20.35 -51.14 -6.05
C MET A 221 -19.31 -51.57 -7.10
N PRO A 222 -18.75 -50.64 -7.88
CA PRO A 222 -17.84 -50.95 -8.98
C PRO A 222 -16.43 -51.30 -8.49
N PHE A 223 -16.11 -52.58 -8.31
CA PHE A 223 -14.76 -53.04 -7.96
C PHE A 223 -13.92 -53.39 -9.20
N GLY A 224 -12.66 -52.94 -9.21
CA GLY A 224 -11.66 -53.30 -10.22
C GLY A 224 -11.06 -54.69 -10.00
N THR A 225 -10.31 -55.19 -10.98
CA THR A 225 -9.57 -56.46 -10.86
C THR A 225 -8.43 -56.42 -9.84
N ASP A 226 -8.08 -55.23 -9.37
CA ASP A 226 -7.11 -54.93 -8.32
C ASP A 226 -7.75 -54.85 -6.91
N GLY A 227 -9.04 -55.19 -6.77
CA GLY A 227 -9.75 -55.19 -5.49
C GLY A 227 -10.12 -53.79 -4.98
N LYS A 228 -9.84 -52.73 -5.75
CA LYS A 228 -10.15 -51.34 -5.38
C LYS A 228 -11.55 -50.94 -5.82
N LEU A 229 -12.19 -50.08 -5.03
CA LEU A 229 -13.47 -49.48 -5.36
C LEU A 229 -13.29 -48.35 -6.39
N GLY A 230 -13.66 -48.59 -7.64
CA GLY A 230 -13.48 -47.69 -8.78
C GLY A 230 -14.68 -46.76 -9.01
N LEU A 231 -14.61 -45.52 -8.56
CA LEU A 231 -15.72 -44.56 -8.62
C LEU A 231 -15.64 -43.65 -9.84
N ALA A 232 -16.82 -43.28 -10.36
CA ALA A 232 -16.94 -42.27 -11.41
C ALA A 232 -16.50 -40.89 -10.92
N ALA A 233 -16.01 -40.08 -11.86
CA ALA A 233 -15.52 -38.75 -11.56
C ALA A 233 -16.65 -37.74 -11.23
N LYS A 234 -17.85 -37.95 -11.80
CA LYS A 234 -19.06 -37.10 -11.68
C LYS A 234 -20.22 -37.86 -11.06
N GLY A 235 -21.09 -37.13 -10.35
CA GLY A 235 -22.26 -37.66 -9.66
C GLY A 235 -21.97 -37.95 -8.19
N GLU A 236 -22.96 -37.70 -7.34
CA GLU A 236 -22.88 -38.04 -5.91
C GLU A 236 -22.83 -39.56 -5.76
N VAL A 237 -21.70 -40.08 -5.29
CA VAL A 237 -21.56 -41.49 -4.94
C VAL A 237 -21.76 -41.63 -3.44
N LYS A 238 -22.82 -42.35 -3.06
CA LYS A 238 -23.10 -42.76 -1.69
C LYS A 238 -23.05 -44.27 -1.58
N PHE A 239 -22.42 -44.78 -0.52
CA PHE A 239 -22.43 -46.20 -0.22
C PHE A 239 -22.41 -46.43 1.29
N ASP A 240 -23.02 -47.54 1.69
CA ASP A 240 -23.16 -47.93 3.08
C ASP A 240 -22.18 -49.03 3.44
N VAL A 241 -21.68 -48.98 4.67
CA VAL A 241 -20.91 -50.06 5.31
C VAL A 241 -21.49 -50.30 6.69
N VAL A 242 -21.88 -51.55 6.94
CA VAL A 242 -22.45 -51.96 8.23
C VAL A 242 -21.33 -52.53 9.10
N ALA A 243 -21.17 -52.00 10.31
CA ALA A 243 -20.16 -52.44 11.27
C ALA A 243 -20.79 -52.67 12.65
N PRO A 244 -20.11 -53.39 13.57
CA PRO A 244 -20.61 -53.57 14.93
C PRO A 244 -20.63 -52.23 15.69
N ALA A 245 -21.79 -51.83 16.21
CA ALA A 245 -22.02 -50.49 16.76
C ALA A 245 -21.10 -50.15 17.95
N GLU A 246 -20.85 -51.13 18.82
CA GLU A 246 -20.03 -50.94 20.02
C GLU A 246 -18.53 -51.14 19.79
N ALA A 247 -18.13 -51.72 18.65
CA ALA A 247 -16.74 -52.01 18.34
C ALA A 247 -16.02 -50.85 17.65
N VAL A 248 -16.71 -50.03 16.86
CA VAL A 248 -16.09 -48.90 16.14
C VAL A 248 -16.12 -47.64 17.00
N VAL A 249 -14.94 -47.13 17.39
CA VAL A 249 -14.80 -45.94 18.24
C VAL A 249 -14.37 -44.69 17.47
N GLY A 250 -14.04 -44.82 16.19
CA GLY A 250 -13.68 -43.70 15.33
C GLY A 250 -13.53 -44.10 13.87
N VAL A 251 -13.74 -43.13 12.97
CA VAL A 251 -13.58 -43.31 11.52
C VAL A 251 -12.65 -42.21 10.99
N THR A 252 -11.59 -42.63 10.30
CA THR A 252 -10.67 -41.75 9.57
C THR A 252 -10.99 -41.82 8.09
N CYS A 253 -11.25 -40.67 7.46
CA CYS A 253 -11.56 -40.59 6.03
C CYS A 253 -10.67 -39.56 5.32
N PRO A 254 -10.41 -39.73 4.00
CA PRO A 254 -9.84 -38.68 3.17
C PRO A 254 -10.73 -37.43 3.19
N THR A 255 -10.13 -36.24 3.02
CA THR A 255 -10.85 -34.95 3.09
C THR A 255 -12.00 -34.77 2.09
N TRP A 256 -12.00 -35.58 1.02
CA TRP A 256 -13.03 -35.58 -0.04
C TRP A 256 -14.13 -36.63 0.18
N ILE A 257 -14.13 -37.32 1.33
CA ILE A 257 -15.17 -38.24 1.77
C ILE A 257 -15.71 -37.75 3.10
N THR A 258 -17.04 -37.69 3.22
CA THR A 258 -17.75 -37.45 4.48
C THR A 258 -18.58 -38.67 4.84
N TYR A 259 -18.98 -38.80 6.11
CA TYR A 259 -19.84 -39.90 6.53
C TYR A 259 -20.86 -39.47 7.56
N VAL A 260 -21.96 -40.21 7.62
CA VAL A 260 -22.95 -40.18 8.71
C VAL A 260 -23.07 -41.60 9.23
N SER A 261 -23.21 -41.77 10.54
CA SER A 261 -23.43 -43.06 11.18
C SER A 261 -24.80 -43.14 11.81
N GLU A 262 -25.54 -44.21 11.53
CA GLU A 262 -26.88 -44.48 12.05
C GLU A 262 -26.85 -45.82 12.81
N PRO A 263 -26.83 -45.81 14.17
CA PRO A 263 -26.89 -47.01 14.98
C PRO A 263 -28.27 -47.67 14.90
N ASP A 264 -28.30 -49.00 14.77
CA ASP A 264 -29.49 -49.85 14.80
C ASP A 264 -29.21 -51.13 15.62
N GLY A 265 -29.46 -51.04 16.93
CA GLY A 265 -29.17 -52.13 17.88
C GLY A 265 -27.68 -52.43 18.00
N GLU A 266 -27.29 -53.69 17.71
CA GLU A 266 -25.91 -54.18 17.79
C GLU A 266 -25.05 -53.77 16.58
N GLN A 267 -25.66 -53.17 15.54
CA GLN A 267 -25.00 -52.76 14.29
C GLN A 267 -25.13 -51.25 14.07
N ALA A 268 -24.21 -50.66 13.31
CA ALA A 268 -24.30 -49.29 12.86
C ALA A 268 -24.04 -49.23 11.35
N THR A 269 -24.87 -48.48 10.64
CA THR A 269 -24.70 -48.22 9.21
C THR A 269 -23.93 -46.92 9.04
N TYR A 270 -22.79 -46.98 8.35
CA TYR A 270 -21.97 -45.83 7.99
C TYR A 270 -22.21 -45.51 6.52
N THR A 271 -22.90 -44.39 6.24
CA THR A 271 -23.14 -43.90 4.89
C THR A 271 -22.05 -42.92 4.50
N PHE A 272 -21.19 -43.32 3.56
CA PHE A 272 -20.12 -42.49 3.02
C PHE A 272 -20.61 -41.70 1.81
N SER A 273 -20.37 -40.39 1.79
CA SER A 273 -20.63 -39.51 0.66
C SER A 273 -19.31 -39.03 0.06
N VAL A 274 -19.07 -39.40 -1.19
CA VAL A 274 -17.84 -39.09 -1.92
C VAL A 274 -18.06 -37.87 -2.81
N ALA A 275 -17.25 -36.82 -2.64
CA ALA A 275 -17.32 -35.64 -3.48
C ALA A 275 -16.91 -35.94 -4.93
N GLU A 276 -17.32 -35.09 -5.87
CA GLU A 276 -16.83 -35.16 -7.25
C GLU A 276 -15.31 -34.88 -7.34
N ASN A 277 -14.68 -35.28 -8.44
CA ASN A 277 -13.25 -35.08 -8.68
C ASN A 277 -12.97 -34.24 -9.95
N PRO A 278 -13.33 -32.94 -9.96
CA PRO A 278 -12.81 -32.01 -10.95
C PRO A 278 -11.30 -31.85 -10.74
N SER A 279 -10.51 -32.03 -11.79
CA SER A 279 -9.05 -31.93 -11.74
C SER A 279 -8.54 -31.05 -12.88
N ASP A 280 -7.62 -30.15 -12.55
CA ASP A 280 -6.83 -29.37 -13.50
C ASP A 280 -5.43 -29.97 -13.72
N THR A 281 -5.12 -31.09 -13.09
CA THR A 281 -3.85 -31.83 -13.22
C THR A 281 -4.02 -33.18 -13.92
N LYS A 282 -5.24 -33.52 -14.32
CA LYS A 282 -5.59 -34.83 -14.92
C LYS A 282 -5.30 -36.01 -13.99
N THR A 283 -5.43 -35.80 -12.68
CA THR A 283 -5.06 -36.79 -11.67
C THR A 283 -6.27 -37.52 -11.12
N GLU A 284 -6.26 -38.84 -11.25
CA GLU A 284 -7.07 -39.72 -10.41
C GLU A 284 -6.63 -39.57 -8.95
N ARG A 285 -7.56 -39.81 -8.02
CA ARG A 285 -7.25 -39.80 -6.58
C ARG A 285 -7.57 -41.15 -5.94
N GLU A 286 -6.73 -41.53 -4.99
CA GLU A 286 -6.92 -42.73 -4.17
C GLU A 286 -7.00 -42.38 -2.69
N GLY A 287 -7.77 -43.15 -1.93
CA GLY A 287 -7.90 -42.99 -0.49
C GLY A 287 -8.41 -44.26 0.19
N VAL A 288 -8.11 -44.39 1.47
CA VAL A 288 -8.56 -45.50 2.31
C VAL A 288 -9.36 -44.93 3.47
N ILE A 289 -10.46 -45.58 3.81
CA ILE A 289 -11.26 -45.29 5.01
C ILE A 289 -10.86 -46.32 6.06
N GLU A 290 -10.58 -45.87 7.27
CA GLU A 290 -10.11 -46.72 8.36
C GLU A 290 -11.02 -46.59 9.58
N PHE A 291 -11.48 -47.74 10.10
CA PHE A 291 -12.20 -47.81 11.35
C PHE A 291 -11.24 -48.11 12.49
N SER A 292 -11.24 -47.25 13.49
CA SER A 292 -10.60 -47.49 14.77
C SER A 292 -11.49 -48.38 15.60
N ILE A 293 -10.95 -49.52 16.03
CA ILE A 293 -11.69 -50.54 16.77
C ILE A 293 -11.35 -50.44 18.25
N LYS A 294 -12.36 -50.53 19.11
CA LYS A 294 -12.24 -50.48 20.56
C LYS A 294 -11.28 -51.56 21.05
N ASP A 295 -10.35 -51.18 21.92
CA ASP A 295 -9.41 -52.09 22.60
C ASP A 295 -8.52 -52.93 21.66
N ILE A 296 -8.40 -52.56 20.37
CA ILE A 296 -7.57 -53.21 19.35
C ILE A 296 -6.70 -52.17 18.64
N GLU A 297 -5.38 -52.40 18.62
CA GLU A 297 -4.42 -51.48 17.98
C GLU A 297 -4.55 -51.48 16.44
N ALA A 298 -4.90 -52.62 15.84
CA ALA A 298 -5.07 -52.76 14.40
C ALA A 298 -6.36 -52.08 13.91
N GLN A 299 -6.22 -51.19 12.92
CA GLN A 299 -7.36 -50.56 12.27
C GLN A 299 -7.99 -51.48 11.23
N THR A 300 -9.30 -51.33 11.02
CA THR A 300 -10.00 -51.99 9.91
C THR A 300 -10.07 -51.05 8.72
N ALA A 301 -9.21 -51.28 7.74
CA ALA A 301 -9.25 -50.56 6.47
C ALA A 301 -10.34 -51.12 5.56
N LEU A 302 -11.09 -50.23 4.92
CA LEU A 302 -11.92 -50.56 3.77
C LEU A 302 -11.03 -50.80 2.53
N PRO A 303 -11.52 -51.52 1.51
CA PRO A 303 -10.87 -51.55 0.22
C PRO A 303 -10.56 -50.14 -0.29
N ALA A 304 -9.36 -49.95 -0.85
CA ALA A 304 -8.94 -48.64 -1.33
C ALA A 304 -9.89 -48.11 -2.41
N ILE A 305 -10.22 -46.84 -2.31
CA ILE A 305 -11.13 -46.15 -3.22
C ILE A 305 -10.28 -45.43 -4.26
N ARG A 306 -10.51 -45.71 -5.54
CA ARG A 306 -9.94 -44.98 -6.67
C ARG A 306 -11.04 -44.24 -7.39
N GLN A 307 -10.92 -42.92 -7.51
CA GLN A 307 -11.88 -42.09 -8.21
C GLN A 307 -11.25 -41.49 -9.48
N ALA A 308 -11.91 -41.70 -10.62
CA ALA A 308 -11.53 -41.08 -11.88
C ALA A 308 -11.62 -39.54 -11.79
N PHE A 309 -11.04 -38.81 -12.75
CA PHE A 309 -11.16 -37.36 -12.82
C PHE A 309 -11.97 -36.92 -14.03
N TYR A 310 -12.44 -35.68 -14.00
CA TYR A 310 -12.90 -34.95 -15.19
C TYR A 310 -12.26 -33.56 -15.22
N PRO A 311 -12.06 -32.96 -16.41
CA PRO A 311 -11.49 -31.62 -16.52
C PRO A 311 -12.32 -30.61 -15.75
N ALA A 312 -11.65 -29.85 -14.86
CA ALA A 312 -12.31 -28.82 -14.07
C ALA A 312 -12.91 -27.69 -14.94
N GLY A 313 -12.42 -27.50 -16.16
CA GLY A 313 -12.82 -26.39 -17.04
C GLY A 313 -12.27 -25.03 -16.57
N GLY A 314 -11.19 -25.06 -15.79
CA GLY A 314 -10.56 -23.91 -15.15
C GLY A 314 -9.37 -24.33 -14.27
N ILE A 315 -8.85 -23.39 -13.50
CA ILE A 315 -7.72 -23.55 -12.58
C ILE A 315 -8.22 -23.68 -11.15
N VAL A 316 -7.81 -24.73 -10.45
CA VAL A 316 -8.09 -25.00 -9.02
C VAL A 316 -6.83 -25.18 -8.18
N SER A 317 -5.66 -25.36 -8.80
CA SER A 317 -4.40 -25.65 -8.11
C SER A 317 -3.19 -25.02 -8.78
N GLY A 318 -2.11 -24.78 -8.02
CA GLY A 318 -0.86 -24.24 -8.57
C GLY A 318 -0.19 -25.17 -9.58
N ALA A 319 -0.31 -26.49 -9.37
CA ALA A 319 0.17 -27.50 -10.31
C ALA A 319 -0.62 -27.47 -11.64
N GLY A 320 -1.95 -27.33 -11.58
CA GLY A 320 -2.76 -27.19 -12.79
C GLY A 320 -2.48 -25.90 -13.55
N LEU A 321 -2.27 -24.78 -12.83
CA LEU A 321 -1.86 -23.51 -13.43
C LEU A 321 -0.51 -23.64 -14.16
N LYS A 322 0.46 -24.34 -13.57
CA LYS A 322 1.74 -24.65 -14.21
C LYS A 322 1.55 -25.49 -15.48
N MET A 323 0.77 -26.57 -15.41
CA MET A 323 0.51 -27.43 -16.58
C MET A 323 -0.17 -26.66 -17.72
N PHE A 324 -1.10 -25.76 -17.40
CA PHE A 324 -1.69 -24.86 -18.38
C PHE A 324 -0.64 -23.95 -19.03
N ALA A 325 0.24 -23.34 -18.25
CA ALA A 325 1.30 -22.46 -18.76
C ALA A 325 2.22 -23.20 -19.74
N GLU A 326 2.66 -24.41 -19.37
CA GLU A 326 3.50 -25.27 -20.19
C GLU A 326 2.80 -25.68 -21.49
N ALA A 327 1.56 -26.17 -21.40
CA ALA A 327 0.76 -26.56 -22.57
C ALA A 327 0.51 -25.37 -23.52
N PHE A 328 0.14 -24.21 -22.97
CA PHE A 328 -0.07 -23.00 -23.77
C PHE A 328 1.20 -22.59 -24.50
N ASN A 329 2.35 -22.54 -23.81
CA ASN A 329 3.62 -22.13 -24.38
C ASN A 329 4.14 -23.13 -25.44
N ALA A 330 3.95 -24.43 -25.21
CA ALA A 330 4.30 -25.48 -26.17
C ALA A 330 3.35 -25.54 -27.39
N GLY A 331 2.18 -24.92 -27.28
CA GLY A 331 1.15 -24.94 -28.30
C GLY A 331 0.31 -26.20 -28.37
N GLU A 332 0.19 -26.85 -27.22
CA GLU A 332 -0.62 -28.03 -27.02
C GLU A 332 -2.09 -27.66 -26.77
N ASP A 333 -2.92 -28.69 -26.63
CA ASP A 333 -4.34 -28.54 -26.34
C ASP A 333 -4.55 -28.02 -24.91
N THR A 334 -5.35 -26.97 -24.77
CA THR A 334 -5.66 -26.31 -23.49
C THR A 334 -7.15 -26.41 -23.12
N SER A 335 -7.93 -27.25 -23.83
CA SER A 335 -9.37 -27.42 -23.60
C SER A 335 -9.74 -27.83 -22.17
N ASP A 336 -8.84 -28.49 -21.46
CA ASP A 336 -9.10 -28.97 -20.09
C ASP A 336 -9.17 -27.83 -19.06
N TRP A 337 -8.57 -26.68 -19.37
CA TRP A 337 -8.52 -25.48 -18.52
C TRP A 337 -9.31 -24.31 -19.08
N THR A 338 -9.88 -24.46 -20.29
CA THR A 338 -10.54 -23.36 -20.99
C THR A 338 -12.03 -23.62 -21.15
N SER A 339 -12.80 -22.53 -21.07
CA SER A 339 -14.26 -22.50 -21.17
C SER A 339 -14.71 -21.38 -22.13
N GLY A 340 -16.03 -21.24 -22.27
CA GLY A 340 -16.67 -20.13 -22.96
C GLY A 340 -16.71 -20.23 -24.49
N GLU A 341 -17.34 -19.24 -25.12
CA GLU A 341 -17.49 -19.17 -26.57
C GLU A 341 -16.11 -18.98 -27.24
N GLY A 342 -15.69 -19.97 -28.03
CA GLY A 342 -14.36 -19.99 -28.67
C GLY A 342 -13.26 -20.70 -27.88
N GLY A 343 -13.53 -21.20 -26.66
CA GLY A 343 -12.59 -22.06 -25.91
C GLY A 343 -11.29 -21.35 -25.50
N LYS A 344 -11.35 -20.06 -25.17
CA LYS A 344 -10.19 -19.22 -24.83
C LYS A 344 -10.23 -18.61 -23.43
N THR A 345 -11.27 -18.89 -22.64
CA THR A 345 -11.40 -18.31 -21.29
C THR A 345 -10.83 -19.27 -20.26
N VAL A 346 -9.86 -18.84 -19.48
CA VAL A 346 -9.34 -19.58 -18.32
C VAL A 346 -10.00 -19.01 -17.07
N GLU A 347 -10.83 -19.82 -16.42
CA GLU A 347 -11.48 -19.44 -15.16
C GLU A 347 -10.64 -19.89 -13.98
N VAL A 348 -10.35 -18.99 -13.03
CA VAL A 348 -9.84 -19.36 -11.72
C VAL A 348 -11.05 -19.70 -10.85
N LEU A 349 -11.10 -20.92 -10.34
CA LEU A 349 -12.26 -21.51 -9.65
C LEU A 349 -12.10 -21.54 -8.12
N GLY A 350 -10.91 -21.20 -7.63
CA GLY A 350 -10.55 -21.15 -6.22
C GLY A 350 -9.21 -20.45 -6.02
N ASP A 351 -8.86 -20.15 -4.77
CA ASP A 351 -7.53 -19.62 -4.46
C ASP A 351 -6.46 -20.65 -4.84
N VAL A 352 -5.39 -20.18 -5.48
CA VAL A 352 -4.34 -21.01 -6.07
C VAL A 352 -3.07 -20.88 -5.23
N ASP A 353 -2.75 -21.93 -4.47
CA ASP A 353 -1.49 -22.01 -3.73
C ASP A 353 -0.34 -22.42 -4.66
N MET A 354 0.65 -21.54 -4.78
CA MET A 354 1.85 -21.71 -5.62
C MET A 354 3.07 -22.17 -4.80
N LYS A 355 2.87 -22.57 -3.55
CA LYS A 355 3.95 -23.09 -2.71
C LYS A 355 4.61 -24.31 -3.39
N ASP A 356 5.95 -24.29 -3.43
CA ASP A 356 6.80 -25.35 -4.01
C ASP A 356 6.55 -25.61 -5.51
N VAL A 357 5.84 -24.72 -6.22
CA VAL A 357 5.64 -24.78 -7.68
C VAL A 357 6.77 -24.05 -8.40
N GLU A 358 7.57 -24.77 -9.18
CA GLU A 358 8.53 -24.17 -10.11
C GLU A 358 7.78 -23.53 -11.27
N TRP A 359 7.98 -22.22 -11.46
CA TRP A 359 7.16 -21.40 -12.34
C TRP A 359 7.84 -21.03 -13.66
N THR A 360 7.04 -20.99 -14.73
CA THR A 360 7.38 -20.38 -16.02
C THR A 360 6.21 -19.53 -16.48
N SER A 361 6.51 -18.31 -16.94
CA SER A 361 5.50 -17.34 -17.33
C SER A 361 4.53 -17.86 -18.42
N ILE A 362 3.25 -17.52 -18.32
CA ILE A 362 2.26 -17.79 -19.38
C ILE A 362 2.46 -16.80 -20.54
N GLY A 363 2.67 -17.31 -21.74
CA GLY A 363 2.86 -16.52 -22.95
C GLY A 363 4.28 -15.97 -23.11
N THR A 364 4.86 -16.16 -24.29
CA THR A 364 6.21 -15.68 -24.67
C THR A 364 6.13 -14.58 -25.72
N ALA A 365 7.27 -13.95 -26.05
CA ALA A 365 7.31 -12.95 -27.12
C ALA A 365 6.86 -13.52 -28.48
N GLU A 366 7.21 -14.76 -28.79
CA GLU A 366 6.83 -15.47 -30.01
C GLU A 366 5.40 -16.00 -29.97
N ARG A 367 4.89 -16.29 -28.76
CA ARG A 367 3.54 -16.80 -28.53
C ARG A 367 2.89 -16.07 -27.37
N PRO A 368 2.46 -14.81 -27.58
CA PRO A 368 1.84 -14.02 -26.53
C PRO A 368 0.48 -14.62 -26.15
N PHE A 369 0.09 -14.51 -24.89
CA PHE A 369 -1.21 -14.96 -24.42
C PHE A 369 -2.33 -14.15 -25.09
N ASP A 370 -3.21 -14.83 -25.84
CA ASP A 370 -4.26 -14.23 -26.66
C ASP A 370 -5.68 -14.57 -26.16
N GLY A 371 -5.79 -15.11 -24.96
CA GLY A 371 -7.05 -15.53 -24.33
C GLY A 371 -7.61 -14.54 -23.31
N VAL A 372 -8.56 -15.03 -22.52
CA VAL A 372 -9.14 -14.30 -21.38
C VAL A 372 -8.83 -15.06 -20.10
N VAL A 373 -8.35 -14.39 -19.05
CA VAL A 373 -8.26 -14.96 -17.70
C VAL A 373 -9.26 -14.25 -16.79
N ALA A 374 -10.20 -15.01 -16.26
CA ALA A 374 -11.18 -14.56 -15.29
C ALA A 374 -10.76 -15.04 -13.90
N GLY A 375 -10.16 -14.15 -13.12
CA GLY A 375 -9.73 -14.44 -11.75
C GLY A 375 -10.87 -14.61 -10.75
N ASN A 376 -12.06 -14.11 -11.07
CA ASN A 376 -13.29 -14.22 -10.26
C ASN A 376 -13.13 -13.80 -8.78
N GLY A 377 -12.14 -12.93 -8.50
CA GLY A 377 -11.82 -12.46 -7.14
C GLY A 377 -10.92 -13.39 -6.33
N HIS A 378 -10.44 -14.49 -6.91
CA HIS A 378 -9.54 -15.43 -6.25
C HIS A 378 -8.09 -14.94 -6.15
N LEU A 379 -7.36 -15.55 -5.21
CA LEU A 379 -5.99 -15.22 -4.89
C LEU A 379 -4.99 -16.19 -5.56
N ILE A 380 -3.86 -15.65 -6.02
CA ILE A 380 -2.62 -16.40 -6.21
C ILE A 380 -1.79 -16.24 -4.92
N GLN A 381 -1.50 -17.36 -4.25
CA GLN A 381 -0.89 -17.37 -2.93
C GLN A 381 0.51 -17.99 -2.95
N ASN A 382 1.38 -17.54 -2.01
CA ASN A 382 2.71 -18.11 -1.77
C ASN A 382 3.62 -18.20 -3.01
N TRP A 383 3.36 -17.36 -4.02
CA TRP A 383 4.07 -17.40 -5.29
C TRP A 383 5.41 -16.68 -5.16
N ASN A 384 6.49 -17.46 -5.06
CA ASN A 384 7.86 -16.99 -4.92
C ASN A 384 8.63 -17.30 -6.20
N THR A 385 8.97 -16.27 -6.97
CA THR A 385 9.46 -16.45 -8.35
C THR A 385 10.42 -15.33 -8.77
N SER A 386 11.11 -15.53 -9.89
CA SER A 386 11.89 -14.49 -10.59
C SER A 386 11.20 -13.92 -11.83
N GLU A 387 10.04 -14.47 -12.20
CA GLU A 387 9.32 -14.17 -13.44
C GLU A 387 7.88 -13.68 -13.16
N PRO A 388 7.26 -12.90 -14.06
CA PRO A 388 5.85 -12.52 -13.96
C PRO A 388 4.91 -13.72 -14.15
N LEU A 389 3.62 -13.55 -13.82
CA LEU A 389 2.62 -14.59 -14.01
C LEU A 389 2.36 -14.80 -15.52
N PHE A 390 2.30 -13.71 -16.27
CA PHE A 390 2.26 -13.69 -17.72
C PHE A 390 3.51 -13.00 -18.28
N GLY A 391 4.17 -13.62 -19.25
CA GLY A 391 5.35 -13.04 -19.88
C GLY A 391 4.93 -11.96 -20.85
N HIS A 392 4.16 -12.34 -21.86
CA HIS A 392 3.61 -11.45 -22.89
C HIS A 392 2.13 -11.71 -23.11
N THR A 393 1.36 -10.63 -23.25
CA THR A 393 -0.04 -10.70 -23.70
C THR A 393 -0.22 -10.06 -25.06
N ALA A 394 -1.16 -10.59 -25.86
CA ALA A 394 -1.46 -10.15 -27.21
C ALA A 394 -2.55 -9.08 -27.20
N GLU A 395 -2.64 -8.30 -28.28
CA GLU A 395 -3.79 -7.41 -28.52
C GLU A 395 -5.09 -8.21 -28.49
N GLY A 396 -6.10 -7.68 -27.80
CA GLY A 396 -7.41 -8.33 -27.63
C GLY A 396 -7.51 -9.34 -26.48
N SER A 397 -6.40 -9.71 -25.84
CA SER A 397 -6.43 -10.52 -24.61
C SER A 397 -6.92 -9.71 -23.41
N GLU A 398 -7.44 -10.39 -22.39
CA GLU A 398 -7.86 -9.76 -21.13
C GLU A 398 -7.47 -10.61 -19.91
N ILE A 399 -6.91 -9.98 -18.88
CA ILE A 399 -6.73 -10.57 -17.55
C ILE A 399 -7.52 -9.70 -16.58
N ARG A 400 -8.48 -10.28 -15.87
CA ARG A 400 -9.34 -9.53 -14.95
C ARG A 400 -9.56 -10.19 -13.61
N GLU A 401 -9.81 -9.37 -12.59
CA GLU A 401 -10.29 -9.78 -11.25
C GLU A 401 -9.37 -10.80 -10.55
N LEU A 402 -8.05 -10.64 -10.72
CA LEU A 402 -7.06 -11.52 -10.12
C LEU A 402 -6.21 -10.76 -9.10
N THR A 403 -5.93 -11.38 -7.94
CA THR A 403 -5.09 -10.78 -6.91
C THR A 403 -3.91 -11.67 -6.55
N ILE A 404 -2.70 -11.12 -6.54
CA ILE A 404 -1.54 -11.78 -5.93
C ILE A 404 -1.46 -11.36 -4.46
N ASP A 405 -1.36 -12.33 -3.56
CA ASP A 405 -1.41 -12.11 -2.12
C ASP A 405 -0.12 -11.52 -1.53
N ALA A 406 -0.16 -11.15 -0.25
CA ALA A 406 0.97 -10.53 0.45
C ALA A 406 2.05 -11.53 0.88
N ALA A 407 1.77 -12.84 0.87
CA ALA A 407 2.76 -13.87 1.20
C ALA A 407 3.74 -14.09 0.04
N SER A 408 3.29 -13.86 -1.19
CA SER A 408 4.05 -13.95 -2.44
C SER A 408 5.18 -12.91 -2.56
N ARG A 409 6.20 -13.23 -3.39
CA ARG A 409 7.31 -12.32 -3.73
C ARG A 409 7.82 -12.57 -5.16
N VAL A 410 8.10 -11.49 -5.88
CA VAL A 410 8.80 -11.55 -7.17
C VAL A 410 10.17 -10.89 -7.03
N THR A 411 11.25 -11.65 -7.30
CA THR A 411 12.63 -11.16 -7.24
C THR A 411 13.39 -11.55 -8.51
N ALA A 412 13.47 -10.61 -9.45
CA ALA A 412 14.25 -10.78 -10.68
C ALA A 412 15.73 -10.43 -10.42
N ARG A 413 16.65 -11.34 -10.77
CA ARG A 413 18.11 -11.15 -10.61
C ARG A 413 18.85 -10.82 -11.91
N SER A 414 18.14 -10.86 -13.03
CA SER A 414 18.63 -10.48 -14.34
C SER A 414 17.43 -10.09 -15.20
N VAL A 415 17.64 -9.11 -16.08
CA VAL A 415 16.69 -8.74 -17.14
C VAL A 415 17.49 -8.46 -18.40
N ALA A 416 17.04 -8.97 -19.53
CA ALA A 416 17.62 -8.62 -20.82
C ALA A 416 17.16 -7.21 -21.25
N ALA A 417 17.75 -6.72 -22.34
CA ALA A 417 17.33 -5.48 -22.97
C ALA A 417 15.85 -5.57 -23.41
N GLY A 418 15.02 -4.63 -22.97
CA GLY A 418 13.58 -4.63 -23.29
C GLY A 418 12.74 -5.59 -22.44
N GLU A 419 13.33 -6.25 -21.45
CA GLU A 419 12.62 -7.03 -20.45
C GLU A 419 12.44 -6.26 -19.15
N TYR A 420 11.36 -6.58 -18.43
CA TYR A 420 10.93 -5.86 -17.25
C TYR A 420 10.46 -6.84 -16.18
N ALA A 421 10.79 -6.54 -14.92
CA ALA A 421 10.28 -7.29 -13.78
C ALA A 421 8.88 -6.80 -13.41
N ALA A 422 7.96 -7.73 -13.15
CA ALA A 422 6.59 -7.41 -12.78
C ALA A 422 5.92 -8.57 -12.04
N ALA A 423 4.83 -8.29 -11.32
CA ALA A 423 4.04 -9.35 -10.69
C ALA A 423 3.12 -10.06 -11.69
N LEU A 424 2.26 -9.32 -12.39
CA LEU A 424 1.24 -9.94 -13.25
C LEU A 424 1.70 -10.11 -14.69
N VAL A 425 2.21 -9.05 -15.33
CA VAL A 425 2.50 -9.09 -16.77
C VAL A 425 3.85 -8.46 -17.09
N GLY A 426 4.74 -9.17 -17.76
CA GLY A 426 5.99 -8.62 -18.28
C GLY A 426 5.73 -7.54 -19.34
N VAL A 427 5.09 -7.92 -20.44
CA VAL A 427 4.68 -7.02 -21.53
C VAL A 427 3.20 -7.16 -21.84
N CYS A 428 2.44 -6.09 -21.67
CA CYS A 428 0.99 -6.07 -21.83
C CYS A 428 0.58 -5.36 -23.12
N ASN A 429 0.14 -6.11 -24.15
CA ASN A 429 -0.55 -5.53 -25.32
C ASN A 429 -2.07 -5.75 -25.28
N GLY A 430 -2.56 -6.52 -24.32
CA GLY A 430 -3.98 -6.71 -24.04
C GLY A 430 -4.52 -5.75 -22.98
N THR A 431 -5.54 -6.21 -22.24
CA THR A 431 -6.15 -5.46 -21.13
C THR A 431 -5.88 -6.16 -19.80
N LEU A 432 -5.33 -5.43 -18.82
CA LEU A 432 -5.28 -5.83 -17.43
C LEU A 432 -6.31 -5.01 -16.64
N ARG A 433 -7.31 -5.64 -16.04
CA ARG A 433 -8.46 -4.93 -15.44
C ARG A 433 -8.82 -5.43 -14.06
N ASN A 434 -9.05 -4.52 -13.10
CA ASN A 434 -9.49 -4.88 -11.74
C ASN A 434 -8.56 -5.90 -11.05
N CYS A 435 -7.27 -5.88 -11.37
CA CYS A 435 -6.29 -6.79 -10.78
C CYS A 435 -5.49 -6.11 -9.67
N SER A 436 -5.01 -6.89 -8.71
CA SER A 436 -4.29 -6.36 -7.55
C SER A 436 -2.99 -7.12 -7.27
N ASN A 437 -1.95 -6.41 -6.87
CA ASN A 437 -0.70 -7.00 -6.39
C ASN A 437 -0.40 -6.56 -4.95
N MET A 438 -0.36 -7.52 -4.03
CA MET A 438 0.08 -7.30 -2.64
C MET A 438 1.50 -7.82 -2.38
N ALA A 439 2.10 -8.53 -3.35
CA ALA A 439 3.46 -9.06 -3.25
C ALA A 439 4.51 -7.98 -3.43
N ALA A 440 5.66 -8.14 -2.76
CA ALA A 440 6.83 -7.32 -3.05
C ALA A 440 7.42 -7.70 -4.41
N VAL A 441 7.75 -6.69 -5.24
CA VAL A 441 8.38 -6.86 -6.55
C VAL A 441 9.74 -6.18 -6.53
N THR A 442 10.80 -6.95 -6.77
CA THR A 442 12.18 -6.47 -6.70
C THR A 442 12.91 -6.81 -7.99
N LEU A 443 13.57 -5.81 -8.57
CA LEU A 443 14.62 -6.00 -9.57
C LEU A 443 15.97 -5.73 -8.92
N ASP A 444 16.76 -6.78 -8.72
CA ASP A 444 18.09 -6.74 -8.11
C ASP A 444 19.10 -7.46 -9.02
N ALA A 445 19.41 -6.84 -10.15
CA ALA A 445 20.39 -7.34 -11.11
C ALA A 445 21.77 -6.73 -10.85
N ALA A 446 22.82 -7.56 -10.86
CA ALA A 446 24.21 -7.13 -10.58
C ALA A 446 24.99 -6.69 -11.83
N ALA A 447 24.34 -6.59 -12.99
CA ALA A 447 24.97 -6.34 -14.28
C ALA A 447 24.40 -5.11 -14.99
N THR A 448 25.22 -4.48 -15.83
CA THR A 448 24.76 -3.41 -16.73
C THR A 448 23.83 -4.00 -17.79
N VAL A 449 22.63 -3.44 -17.93
CA VAL A 449 21.67 -3.79 -18.98
C VAL A 449 21.85 -2.83 -20.15
N ASP A 450 22.13 -3.37 -21.34
CA ASP A 450 22.24 -2.57 -22.56
C ASP A 450 20.85 -2.31 -23.15
N GLY A 451 20.20 -1.22 -22.72
CA GLY A 451 18.89 -0.83 -23.25
C GLY A 451 17.93 -0.29 -22.19
N ALA A 452 16.64 -0.44 -22.45
CA ALA A 452 15.57 -0.14 -21.50
C ALA A 452 15.35 -1.34 -20.57
N CYS A 453 15.19 -1.05 -19.27
CA CYS A 453 14.82 -2.04 -18.27
C CYS A 453 14.06 -1.36 -17.13
N GLY A 454 13.37 -2.16 -16.32
CA GLY A 454 12.66 -1.62 -15.18
C GLY A 454 11.85 -2.62 -14.39
N VAL A 455 11.14 -2.10 -13.41
CA VAL A 455 10.28 -2.89 -12.52
C VAL A 455 8.94 -2.19 -12.28
N GLY A 456 7.85 -2.93 -12.46
CA GLY A 456 6.49 -2.48 -12.18
C GLY A 456 5.83 -3.34 -11.12
N GLY A 457 4.99 -2.77 -10.27
CA GLY A 457 4.24 -3.57 -9.29
C GLY A 457 3.24 -4.53 -9.92
N LEU A 458 2.66 -4.18 -11.08
CA LEU A 458 1.71 -5.02 -11.81
C LEU A 458 2.24 -5.41 -13.18
N VAL A 459 2.71 -4.42 -13.96
CA VAL A 459 3.11 -4.58 -15.36
C VAL A 459 4.52 -4.05 -15.59
N GLY A 460 5.33 -4.75 -16.37
CA GLY A 460 6.64 -4.25 -16.76
C GLY A 460 6.51 -3.14 -17.80
N LEU A 461 6.11 -3.51 -19.01
CA LEU A 461 5.83 -2.62 -20.14
C LEU A 461 4.35 -2.71 -20.55
N VAL A 462 3.69 -1.57 -20.69
CA VAL A 462 2.39 -1.48 -21.39
C VAL A 462 2.66 -1.07 -22.83
N GLY A 463 2.46 -2.00 -23.77
CA GLY A 463 2.67 -1.75 -25.20
C GLY A 463 1.62 -0.82 -25.79
N ALA A 464 1.83 -0.36 -27.02
CA ALA A 464 1.02 0.68 -27.66
C ALA A 464 -0.51 0.44 -27.70
N THR A 465 -0.96 -0.82 -27.69
CA THR A 465 -2.39 -1.19 -27.62
C THR A 465 -2.86 -1.59 -26.22
N GLY A 466 -1.91 -1.73 -25.30
CA GLY A 466 -2.12 -2.20 -23.94
C GLY A 466 -2.92 -1.23 -23.08
N ARG A 467 -3.76 -1.80 -22.21
CA ARG A 467 -4.59 -1.06 -21.26
C ARG A 467 -4.43 -1.64 -19.87
N VAL A 468 -4.17 -0.79 -18.88
CA VAL A 468 -4.17 -1.17 -17.46
C VAL A 468 -5.22 -0.33 -16.75
N GLU A 469 -6.30 -0.97 -16.32
CA GLU A 469 -7.53 -0.30 -15.90
C GLU A 469 -7.94 -0.74 -14.49
N ASN A 470 -8.17 0.22 -13.59
CA ASN A 470 -8.69 -0.02 -12.24
C ASN A 470 -7.88 -1.05 -11.43
N CYS A 471 -6.57 -1.10 -11.65
CA CYS A 471 -5.69 -2.03 -10.96
C CYS A 471 -5.05 -1.40 -9.73
N SER A 472 -4.66 -2.23 -8.75
CA SER A 472 -4.05 -1.75 -7.51
C SER A 472 -2.72 -2.43 -7.17
N ASN A 473 -1.77 -1.68 -6.63
CA ASN A 473 -0.54 -2.23 -6.06
C ASN A 473 -0.41 -1.81 -4.58
N GLY A 474 -0.45 -2.79 -3.67
CA GLY A 474 -0.17 -2.60 -2.24
C GLY A 474 1.24 -3.03 -1.83
N GLY A 475 1.90 -3.82 -2.68
CA GLY A 475 3.25 -4.35 -2.47
C GLY A 475 4.36 -3.31 -2.62
N LEU A 476 5.50 -3.52 -1.95
CA LEU A 476 6.70 -2.70 -2.13
C LEU A 476 7.33 -2.98 -3.49
N VAL A 477 7.60 -1.95 -4.29
CA VAL A 477 8.35 -2.06 -5.54
C VAL A 477 9.77 -1.53 -5.34
N THR A 478 10.77 -2.36 -5.64
CA THR A 478 12.17 -2.05 -5.39
C THR A 478 13.02 -2.19 -6.64
N LEU A 479 13.77 -1.13 -6.96
CA LEU A 479 14.83 -1.12 -7.96
C LEU A 479 16.18 -1.05 -7.23
N GLY A 480 16.91 -2.18 -7.22
CA GLY A 480 18.15 -2.35 -6.49
C GLY A 480 19.33 -1.57 -7.07
N SER A 481 20.32 -1.27 -6.23
CA SER A 481 21.47 -0.44 -6.62
C SER A 481 22.47 -1.12 -7.55
N GLY A 482 22.33 -2.44 -7.76
CA GLY A 482 23.11 -3.16 -8.77
C GLY A 482 22.65 -2.86 -10.20
N VAL A 483 21.42 -2.37 -10.38
CA VAL A 483 20.82 -2.17 -11.70
C VAL A 483 21.40 -0.91 -12.33
N VAL A 484 22.19 -1.11 -13.39
CA VAL A 484 22.78 -0.02 -14.18
C VAL A 484 22.29 -0.12 -15.62
N GLY A 485 21.74 0.97 -16.17
CA GLY A 485 21.23 0.96 -17.55
C GLY A 485 21.12 2.36 -18.16
N ASN A 486 20.88 2.40 -19.46
CA ASN A 486 20.70 3.66 -20.18
C ASN A 486 19.31 4.26 -19.91
N LYS A 487 18.27 3.42 -19.86
CA LYS A 487 16.89 3.82 -19.56
C LYS A 487 16.35 2.90 -18.48
N VAL A 488 16.38 3.35 -17.22
CA VAL A 488 15.98 2.52 -16.07
C VAL A 488 14.71 3.08 -15.46
N SER A 489 13.66 2.28 -15.36
CA SER A 489 12.34 2.72 -14.91
C SER A 489 11.80 1.92 -13.73
N ILE A 490 11.03 2.58 -12.88
CA ILE A 490 10.29 1.96 -11.79
C ILE A 490 8.94 2.65 -11.60
N GLY A 491 7.88 1.86 -11.46
CA GLY A 491 6.54 2.34 -11.14
C GLY A 491 5.76 1.40 -10.25
N GLY A 492 4.86 1.96 -9.42
CA GLY A 492 3.99 1.16 -8.56
C GLY A 492 3.00 0.29 -9.34
N VAL A 493 2.60 0.73 -10.54
CA VAL A 493 1.71 -0.04 -11.43
C VAL A 493 2.49 -0.54 -12.64
N ALA A 494 3.11 0.37 -13.39
CA ALA A 494 3.86 0.04 -14.60
C ALA A 494 5.27 0.61 -14.57
N ALA A 495 6.29 -0.14 -15.01
CA ALA A 495 7.62 0.44 -15.17
C ALA A 495 7.61 1.45 -16.33
N GLU A 496 7.05 1.05 -17.46
CA GLU A 496 7.06 1.81 -18.70
C GLU A 496 5.76 1.64 -19.50
N THR A 497 5.43 2.64 -20.32
CA THR A 497 4.30 2.61 -21.24
C THR A 497 4.71 3.20 -22.60
N GLU A 498 4.22 2.63 -23.69
CA GLU A 498 4.44 3.14 -25.06
C GLU A 498 3.38 4.16 -25.48
N SER A 499 3.68 4.93 -26.53
CA SER A 499 2.68 5.82 -27.13
C SER A 499 1.48 5.03 -27.66
N GLY A 500 0.27 5.46 -27.32
CA GLY A 500 -0.99 4.78 -27.63
C GLY A 500 -1.58 3.99 -26.47
N SER A 501 -0.75 3.56 -25.51
CA SER A 501 -1.19 2.84 -24.32
C SER A 501 -1.97 3.73 -23.35
N VAL A 502 -2.75 3.09 -22.47
CA VAL A 502 -3.54 3.78 -21.44
C VAL A 502 -3.40 3.09 -20.08
N VAL A 503 -3.05 3.87 -19.05
CA VAL A 503 -3.13 3.45 -17.64
C VAL A 503 -4.18 4.31 -16.96
N SER A 504 -5.31 3.72 -16.57
CA SER A 504 -6.44 4.49 -16.02
C SER A 504 -7.04 3.92 -14.74
N GLY A 505 -7.43 4.81 -13.82
CA GLY A 505 -8.11 4.42 -12.58
C GLY A 505 -7.27 3.59 -11.61
N CYS A 506 -5.97 3.48 -11.85
CA CYS A 506 -5.08 2.64 -11.05
C CYS A 506 -4.63 3.32 -9.76
N THR A 507 -4.41 2.52 -8.72
CA THR A 507 -3.99 2.99 -7.40
C THR A 507 -2.69 2.32 -6.94
N ASN A 508 -1.72 3.10 -6.47
CA ASN A 508 -0.55 2.57 -5.78
C ASN A 508 -0.57 2.94 -4.28
N GLU A 509 -0.72 1.95 -3.42
CA GLU A 509 -0.59 2.04 -1.96
C GLU A 509 0.77 1.53 -1.46
N GLY A 510 1.49 0.81 -2.33
CA GLY A 510 2.85 0.33 -2.12
C GLY A 510 3.87 1.46 -1.98
N GLY A 511 4.95 1.19 -1.25
CA GLY A 511 6.12 2.08 -1.27
C GLY A 511 6.92 1.86 -2.57
N ILE A 512 7.68 2.88 -2.98
CA ILE A 512 8.63 2.77 -4.10
C ILE A 512 10.03 3.05 -3.55
N ALA A 513 10.96 2.12 -3.77
CA ALA A 513 12.35 2.25 -3.36
C ALA A 513 13.26 2.13 -4.59
N SER A 514 13.73 3.27 -5.10
CA SER A 514 14.57 3.35 -6.28
C SER A 514 16.01 3.67 -5.93
N SER A 515 16.97 2.85 -6.36
CA SER A 515 18.40 3.05 -6.10
C SER A 515 19.32 2.70 -7.27
N GLY A 516 18.74 2.42 -8.44
CA GLY A 516 19.48 2.11 -9.67
C GLY A 516 20.36 3.27 -10.15
N ALA A 517 21.21 2.99 -11.13
CA ALA A 517 22.16 3.94 -11.66
C ALA A 517 22.13 4.06 -13.18
N THR A 518 22.61 5.18 -13.70
CA THR A 518 22.77 5.40 -15.15
C THR A 518 24.18 5.86 -15.50
N PRO A 519 24.67 5.60 -16.72
CA PRO A 519 25.92 6.16 -17.20
C PRO A 519 25.92 7.70 -17.17
N LYS A 520 27.13 8.29 -17.12
CA LYS A 520 27.36 9.75 -17.09
C LYS A 520 27.18 10.38 -18.48
N VAL A 521 26.01 10.20 -19.10
CA VAL A 521 25.66 10.75 -20.42
C VAL A 521 24.27 11.37 -20.39
N ASN A 522 24.06 12.42 -21.19
CA ASN A 522 22.81 13.19 -21.22
C ASN A 522 21.67 12.52 -22.00
N THR A 523 21.85 11.29 -22.46
CA THR A 523 20.81 10.45 -23.06
C THR A 523 20.31 9.38 -22.10
N ALA A 524 20.98 9.19 -20.96
CA ALA A 524 20.61 8.19 -19.98
C ALA A 524 19.76 8.79 -18.85
N GLY A 525 18.73 8.06 -18.42
CA GLY A 525 17.75 8.55 -17.44
C GLY A 525 17.24 7.47 -16.49
N LEU A 526 17.05 7.87 -15.24
CA LEU A 526 16.38 7.09 -14.21
C LEU A 526 14.98 7.66 -13.96
N TYR A 527 13.95 6.85 -14.18
CA TYR A 527 12.55 7.25 -14.15
C TYR A 527 11.85 6.59 -12.98
N THR A 528 11.43 7.37 -11.98
CA THR A 528 10.78 6.87 -10.76
C THR A 528 9.39 7.48 -10.65
N GLY A 529 8.36 6.66 -10.81
CA GLY A 529 6.96 7.07 -10.65
C GLY A 529 6.27 6.32 -9.51
N GLY A 530 5.35 6.97 -8.81
CA GLY A 530 4.47 6.25 -7.90
C GLY A 530 3.47 5.33 -8.63
N VAL A 531 3.10 5.65 -9.88
CA VAL A 531 2.24 4.82 -10.72
C VAL A 531 3.02 4.29 -11.93
N VAL A 532 3.61 5.18 -12.74
CA VAL A 532 4.34 4.83 -13.96
C VAL A 532 5.74 5.40 -13.95
N GLY A 533 6.78 4.61 -14.20
CA GLY A 533 8.15 5.13 -14.33
C GLY A 533 8.28 6.07 -15.54
N TYR A 534 8.19 5.53 -16.75
CA TYR A 534 8.18 6.30 -18.00
C TYR A 534 6.81 6.20 -18.68
N ALA A 535 6.11 7.33 -18.77
CA ALA A 535 4.77 7.41 -19.34
C ALA A 535 4.81 7.89 -20.80
N GLY A 536 5.01 6.98 -21.76
CA GLY A 536 4.84 7.27 -23.20
C GLY A 536 3.37 7.34 -23.63
N GLY A 537 2.49 6.63 -22.93
CA GLY A 537 1.04 6.65 -23.12
C GLY A 537 0.30 7.58 -22.15
N ALA A 538 -1.03 7.56 -22.22
CA ALA A 538 -1.88 8.36 -21.33
C ALA A 538 -1.96 7.74 -19.93
N VAL A 539 -1.89 8.58 -18.90
CA VAL A 539 -2.12 8.19 -17.49
C VAL A 539 -3.28 9.01 -16.93
N GLU A 540 -4.37 8.34 -16.57
CA GLU A 540 -5.65 9.01 -16.34
C GLU A 540 -6.30 8.57 -15.02
N ASN A 541 -6.72 9.53 -14.20
CA ASN A 541 -7.48 9.25 -12.97
C ASN A 541 -6.76 8.29 -11.99
N CYS A 542 -5.43 8.24 -12.04
CA CYS A 542 -4.61 7.37 -11.18
C CYS A 542 -4.26 8.07 -9.87
N THR A 543 -4.09 7.29 -8.80
CA THR A 543 -3.83 7.83 -7.45
C THR A 543 -2.69 7.09 -6.75
N THR A 544 -1.91 7.80 -5.94
CA THR A 544 -1.05 7.16 -4.91
C THR A 544 -1.63 7.39 -3.51
N GLU A 545 -1.61 6.36 -2.66
CA GLU A 545 -2.23 6.33 -1.34
C GLU A 545 -1.37 5.59 -0.29
N GLY A 546 -1.88 5.37 0.92
CA GLY A 546 -1.23 4.51 1.92
C GLY A 546 -0.07 5.13 2.73
N GLY A 547 0.26 6.41 2.53
CA GLY A 547 1.25 7.17 3.33
C GLY A 547 2.71 6.72 3.19
N LYS A 548 2.98 5.62 2.47
CA LYS A 548 4.32 5.14 2.14
C LYS A 548 5.01 6.10 1.18
N THR A 549 6.33 6.22 1.28
CA THR A 549 7.11 7.20 0.51
C THR A 549 7.45 6.66 -0.88
N VAL A 550 7.38 7.53 -1.89
CA VAL A 550 8.09 7.36 -3.16
C VAL A 550 9.52 7.86 -2.95
N ALA A 551 10.45 6.93 -2.72
CA ALA A 551 11.82 7.23 -2.32
C ALA A 551 12.80 6.94 -3.45
N LEU A 552 13.59 7.94 -3.81
CA LEU A 552 14.71 7.83 -4.72
C LEU A 552 16.03 8.08 -3.97
N GLN A 553 16.93 7.12 -4.03
CA GLN A 553 18.31 7.23 -3.56
C GLN A 553 19.28 7.24 -4.75
N ILE A 554 19.87 8.40 -5.04
CA ILE A 554 20.78 8.57 -6.16
C ILE A 554 22.21 8.50 -5.67
N LYS A 555 22.91 7.43 -6.05
CA LYS A 555 24.39 7.38 -5.97
C LYS A 555 25.05 7.84 -7.28
N ALA A 556 24.46 7.48 -8.42
CA ALA A 556 24.94 7.86 -9.75
C ALA A 556 23.79 7.87 -10.78
N ALA A 557 23.35 9.06 -11.22
CA ALA A 557 22.40 9.21 -12.32
C ALA A 557 22.61 10.59 -12.98
N TYR A 558 22.95 10.61 -14.27
CA TYR A 558 23.17 11.88 -14.95
C TYR A 558 21.89 12.74 -14.98
N MET A 559 20.76 12.09 -15.28
CA MET A 559 19.41 12.64 -15.15
C MET A 559 18.54 11.67 -14.36
N SER A 560 17.80 12.22 -13.41
CA SER A 560 16.76 11.51 -12.67
C SER A 560 15.45 12.28 -12.74
N TYR A 561 14.36 11.54 -12.89
CA TYR A 561 13.01 12.07 -13.02
C TYR A 561 12.10 11.36 -12.02
N THR A 562 11.61 12.10 -11.02
CA THR A 562 10.80 11.54 -9.93
C THR A 562 9.43 12.18 -9.91
N GLY A 563 8.39 11.38 -10.09
CA GLY A 563 7.00 11.81 -9.96
C GLY A 563 6.22 10.99 -8.96
N GLY A 564 5.27 11.60 -8.27
CA GLY A 564 4.31 10.84 -7.49
C GLY A 564 3.37 10.02 -8.36
N ILE A 565 3.15 10.42 -9.61
CA ILE A 565 2.40 9.63 -10.60
C ILE A 565 3.36 9.10 -11.66
N ALA A 566 4.04 9.98 -12.40
CA ALA A 566 4.89 9.62 -13.53
C ALA A 566 6.34 10.11 -13.35
N GLY A 567 7.35 9.26 -13.49
CA GLY A 567 8.74 9.74 -13.52
C GLY A 567 8.95 10.77 -14.64
N TRP A 568 8.62 10.39 -15.87
CA TRP A 568 8.51 11.29 -17.02
C TRP A 568 7.15 11.10 -17.71
N ALA A 569 6.41 12.18 -17.91
CA ALA A 569 5.15 12.26 -18.64
C ALA A 569 5.38 12.68 -20.11
N ASP A 570 5.62 11.72 -21.00
CA ASP A 570 5.75 11.97 -22.43
C ASP A 570 4.38 12.01 -23.12
N GLY A 571 3.50 11.10 -22.72
CA GLY A 571 2.06 11.22 -22.91
C GLY A 571 1.37 12.12 -21.88
N SER A 572 0.06 12.27 -22.01
CA SER A 572 -0.75 13.11 -21.11
C SER A 572 -0.96 12.48 -19.74
N VAL A 573 -0.95 13.31 -18.69
CA VAL A 573 -1.32 12.91 -17.32
C VAL A 573 -2.51 13.74 -16.87
N THR A 574 -3.68 13.11 -16.70
CA THR A 574 -4.95 13.81 -16.47
C THR A 574 -5.71 13.28 -15.26
N GLY A 575 -6.28 14.18 -14.45
CA GLY A 575 -7.13 13.79 -13.31
C GLY A 575 -6.42 13.01 -12.20
N CYS A 576 -5.08 12.93 -12.20
CA CYS A 576 -4.33 12.10 -11.26
C CYS A 576 -4.10 12.81 -9.92
N THR A 577 -3.99 12.04 -8.83
CA THR A 577 -3.76 12.59 -7.48
C THR A 577 -2.61 11.90 -6.78
N ASN A 578 -1.55 12.63 -6.44
CA ASN A 578 -0.51 12.12 -5.55
C ASN A 578 -0.83 12.46 -4.09
N LYS A 579 -0.93 11.45 -3.21
CA LYS A 579 -1.03 11.64 -1.74
C LYS A 579 0.21 11.16 -0.99
N GLN A 580 1.07 10.36 -1.61
CA GLN A 580 2.29 9.86 -1.01
C GLN A 580 3.40 10.94 -0.98
N PRO A 581 4.19 11.03 0.11
CA PRO A 581 5.35 11.91 0.13
C PRO A 581 6.42 11.43 -0.86
N LEU A 582 7.15 12.39 -1.44
CA LEU A 582 8.30 12.14 -2.30
C LEU A 582 9.57 12.53 -1.55
N SER A 583 10.54 11.62 -1.51
CA SER A 583 11.84 11.86 -0.91
C SER A 583 12.96 11.55 -1.89
N ILE A 584 13.84 12.52 -2.09
CA ILE A 584 15.04 12.38 -2.93
C ILE A 584 16.24 12.56 -2.03
N ALA A 585 17.07 11.52 -1.97
CA ALA A 585 18.39 11.56 -1.35
C ALA A 585 19.43 11.40 -2.45
N ALA A 586 20.25 12.41 -2.71
CA ALA A 586 21.14 12.40 -3.86
C ALA A 586 22.55 12.88 -3.54
N ASN A 587 23.53 11.99 -3.71
CA ASN A 587 24.94 12.25 -3.41
C ASN A 587 25.71 12.73 -4.64
N ARG A 588 26.65 13.65 -4.42
CA ARG A 588 27.52 14.17 -5.46
C ARG A 588 28.80 13.35 -5.53
N LEU A 589 28.73 12.18 -6.15
CA LEU A 589 29.93 11.41 -6.52
C LEU A 589 30.58 12.04 -7.77
N GLY A 590 31.19 13.22 -7.62
CA GLY A 590 31.66 14.03 -8.75
C GLY A 590 30.50 14.53 -9.62
N ASP A 591 30.64 14.48 -10.95
CA ASP A 591 29.57 14.87 -11.88
C ASP A 591 28.54 13.74 -12.16
N ALA A 592 28.57 12.64 -11.41
CA ALA A 592 27.70 11.49 -11.66
C ALA A 592 26.22 11.78 -11.34
N CYS A 593 25.92 12.71 -10.41
CA CYS A 593 24.57 13.26 -10.21
C CYS A 593 24.52 14.71 -10.71
N ARG A 594 23.94 14.94 -11.89
CA ARG A 594 23.90 16.27 -12.50
C ARG A 594 22.54 16.93 -12.40
N TYR A 595 21.47 16.25 -12.79
CA TYR A 595 20.11 16.79 -12.76
C TYR A 595 19.15 15.89 -11.98
N ALA A 596 18.50 16.46 -10.98
CA ALA A 596 17.38 15.87 -10.27
C ALA A 596 16.11 16.66 -10.56
N TYR A 597 15.21 16.08 -11.34
CA TYR A 597 13.90 16.63 -11.64
C TYR A 597 12.85 15.94 -10.78
N ALA A 598 12.00 16.71 -10.10
CA ALA A 598 10.93 16.12 -9.33
C ALA A 598 9.64 16.91 -9.32
N GLY A 599 8.52 16.19 -9.33
CA GLY A 599 7.21 16.79 -9.11
C GLY A 599 6.23 15.87 -8.42
N GLY A 600 5.24 16.44 -7.73
CA GLY A 600 4.24 15.65 -7.04
C GLY A 600 3.43 14.79 -8.01
N VAL A 601 3.25 15.25 -9.24
CA VAL A 601 2.64 14.47 -10.31
C VAL A 601 3.71 13.90 -11.24
N ALA A 602 4.60 14.75 -11.79
CA ALA A 602 5.61 14.30 -12.74
C ALA A 602 7.02 14.87 -12.50
N GLY A 603 8.07 14.08 -12.72
CA GLY A 603 9.45 14.60 -12.71
C GLY A 603 9.68 15.56 -13.87
N LYS A 604 9.28 15.15 -15.08
CA LYS A 604 9.31 15.96 -16.30
C LYS A 604 8.04 15.72 -17.11
N SER A 605 7.61 16.72 -17.89
CA SER A 605 6.52 16.57 -18.84
C SER A 605 6.85 17.17 -20.21
N THR A 606 6.54 16.42 -21.26
CA THR A 606 6.42 16.85 -22.65
C THR A 606 4.96 16.77 -23.09
N GLY A 607 4.22 15.77 -22.59
CA GLY A 607 2.76 15.72 -22.65
C GLY A 607 2.09 16.73 -21.71
N ALA A 608 0.78 16.92 -21.88
CA ALA A 608 0.01 17.82 -21.05
C ALA A 608 -0.26 17.23 -19.65
N ILE A 609 -0.22 18.08 -18.62
CA ILE A 609 -0.69 17.75 -17.27
C ILE A 609 -1.94 18.57 -17.00
N SER A 610 -3.08 17.91 -16.75
CA SER A 610 -4.33 18.62 -16.46
C SER A 610 -5.14 18.00 -15.33
N GLY A 611 -5.92 18.82 -14.61
CA GLY A 611 -6.86 18.35 -13.58
C GLY A 611 -6.21 17.60 -12.41
N SER A 612 -4.88 17.66 -12.29
CA SER A 612 -4.09 16.79 -11.42
C SER A 612 -3.71 17.49 -10.12
N LYS A 613 -3.55 16.71 -9.04
CA LYS A 613 -3.42 17.25 -7.69
C LYS A 613 -2.23 16.63 -6.96
N ASN A 614 -1.54 17.44 -6.17
CA ASN A 614 -0.54 16.97 -5.24
C ASN A 614 -0.90 17.32 -3.79
N ARG A 615 -0.89 16.32 -2.92
CA ARG A 615 -1.08 16.41 -1.47
C ARG A 615 0.07 15.78 -0.67
N GLY A 616 0.99 15.08 -1.34
CA GLY A 616 2.18 14.53 -0.71
C GLY A 616 3.34 15.53 -0.71
N ASN A 617 4.00 15.70 0.43
CA ASN A 617 5.14 16.63 0.54
C ASN A 617 6.31 16.17 -0.32
N LEU A 618 7.03 17.12 -0.90
CA LEU A 618 8.25 16.88 -1.66
C LEU A 618 9.45 17.37 -0.85
N THR A 619 10.42 16.48 -0.62
CA THR A 619 11.67 16.81 0.08
C THR A 619 12.88 16.30 -0.69
N ALA A 620 13.84 17.17 -0.99
CA ALA A 620 15.11 16.79 -1.58
C ALA A 620 16.31 17.11 -0.68
N THR A 621 16.80 16.07 -0.01
CA THR A 621 18.13 16.07 0.62
C THR A 621 19.15 15.76 -0.48
N ALA A 622 19.51 16.77 -1.26
CA ALA A 622 20.31 16.59 -2.49
C ALA A 622 21.48 17.57 -2.56
N VAL A 623 22.64 17.07 -2.98
CA VAL A 623 23.85 17.87 -3.24
C VAL A 623 24.25 17.87 -4.73
N CYS A 624 23.33 17.50 -5.63
CA CYS A 624 23.57 17.46 -7.08
C CYS A 624 23.76 18.86 -7.68
N LYS A 625 24.27 18.92 -8.91
CA LYS A 625 24.50 20.22 -9.57
C LYS A 625 23.20 21.01 -9.75
N PHE A 626 22.16 20.39 -10.31
CA PHE A 626 20.84 20.98 -10.50
C PHE A 626 19.76 20.19 -9.75
N VAL A 627 18.99 20.90 -8.93
CA VAL A 627 17.75 20.40 -8.33
C VAL A 627 16.60 21.25 -8.86
N ILE A 628 15.67 20.60 -9.56
CA ILE A 628 14.58 21.24 -10.29
C ILE A 628 13.28 20.60 -9.81
N MET A 629 12.52 21.30 -8.97
CA MET A 629 11.38 20.73 -8.26
C MET A 629 10.14 21.60 -8.33
N GLY A 630 9.00 21.00 -8.68
CA GLY A 630 7.70 21.65 -8.60
C GLY A 630 6.72 20.83 -7.78
N GLY A 631 5.74 21.45 -7.11
CA GLY A 631 4.71 20.67 -6.41
C GLY A 631 3.87 19.79 -7.35
N ILE A 632 3.78 20.13 -8.64
CA ILE A 632 3.15 19.31 -9.68
C ILE A 632 4.20 18.69 -10.59
N VAL A 633 5.11 19.49 -11.14
CA VAL A 633 6.07 19.02 -12.14
C VAL A 633 7.46 19.59 -11.94
N GLY A 634 8.52 18.79 -12.08
CA GLY A 634 9.89 19.31 -12.05
C GLY A 634 10.17 20.23 -13.23
N SER A 635 10.08 19.71 -14.45
CA SER A 635 10.25 20.48 -15.70
C SER A 635 9.07 20.31 -16.66
N ALA A 636 8.50 21.41 -17.14
CA ALA A 636 7.41 21.40 -18.11
C ALA A 636 7.85 21.92 -19.49
N ASP A 637 7.83 21.01 -20.47
CA ASP A 637 7.93 21.32 -21.90
C ASP A 637 6.52 21.39 -22.53
N GLY A 638 5.54 20.71 -21.93
CA GLY A 638 4.12 20.70 -22.30
C GLY A 638 3.27 21.71 -21.52
N ALA A 639 1.95 21.66 -21.74
CA ALA A 639 0.98 22.50 -21.04
C ALA A 639 0.61 21.92 -19.66
N VAL A 640 0.53 22.80 -18.66
CA VAL A 640 0.06 22.48 -17.30
C VAL A 640 -1.16 23.34 -17.00
N SER A 641 -2.30 22.72 -16.71
CA SER A 641 -3.55 23.45 -16.43
C SER A 641 -4.45 22.79 -15.38
N ASP A 642 -5.23 23.60 -14.67
CA ASP A 642 -6.24 23.13 -13.71
C ASP A 642 -5.65 22.20 -12.64
N VAL A 643 -4.46 22.55 -12.14
CA VAL A 643 -3.69 21.75 -11.18
C VAL A 643 -3.68 22.35 -9.78
N ILE A 644 -3.66 21.50 -8.76
CA ILE A 644 -3.66 21.96 -7.35
C ILE A 644 -2.47 21.34 -6.62
N ASN A 645 -1.53 22.18 -6.17
CA ASN A 645 -0.54 21.77 -5.18
C ASN A 645 -0.94 22.27 -3.78
N ALA A 646 -1.20 21.32 -2.88
CA ALA A 646 -1.48 21.60 -1.47
C ALA A 646 -0.33 21.17 -0.53
N ALA A 647 0.75 20.62 -1.08
CA ALA A 647 1.85 20.06 -0.29
C ALA A 647 3.10 20.93 -0.33
N SER A 648 3.93 20.86 0.72
CA SER A 648 5.18 21.63 0.75
C SER A 648 6.20 21.08 -0.25
N VAL A 649 6.98 21.99 -0.84
CA VAL A 649 8.15 21.68 -1.67
C VAL A 649 9.38 22.24 -0.98
N SER A 650 10.21 21.35 -0.43
CA SER A 650 11.35 21.74 0.40
C SER A 650 12.67 21.15 -0.09
N VAL A 651 13.69 22.00 -0.14
CA VAL A 651 15.09 21.62 -0.35
C VAL A 651 15.88 21.92 0.93
N PRO A 652 15.89 20.98 1.90
CA PRO A 652 16.64 21.16 3.15
C PRO A 652 18.17 21.06 2.94
N GLY A 653 18.61 20.44 1.84
CA GLY A 653 20.02 20.11 1.60
C GLY A 653 20.52 18.98 2.51
N ASN A 654 21.83 18.92 2.74
CA ASN A 654 22.50 17.94 3.60
C ASN A 654 22.91 18.62 4.92
N PRO A 655 22.01 18.68 5.92
CA PRO A 655 22.31 19.30 7.20
C PRO A 655 23.51 18.61 7.86
N GLU A 656 24.35 19.40 8.54
CA GLU A 656 25.58 18.94 9.22
C GLU A 656 26.72 18.45 8.31
N GLY A 657 26.61 18.62 6.99
CA GLY A 657 27.66 18.30 6.03
C GLY A 657 28.09 16.83 6.14
N ALA A 658 29.38 16.58 6.38
CA ALA A 658 29.93 15.22 6.41
C ALA A 658 29.31 14.33 7.52
N ASN A 659 28.73 14.94 8.56
CA ASN A 659 28.02 14.21 9.61
C ASN A 659 26.54 13.96 9.28
N GLY A 660 26.02 14.63 8.25
CA GLY A 660 24.64 14.59 7.80
C GLY A 660 24.15 13.26 7.24
N PRO A 661 22.89 13.20 6.78
CA PRO A 661 22.27 12.00 6.22
C PRO A 661 22.96 11.48 4.96
N LEU A 662 23.55 12.36 4.15
CA LEU A 662 24.23 11.97 2.91
C LEU A 662 25.71 11.58 3.10
N LYS A 663 26.29 11.92 4.27
CA LYS A 663 27.72 11.77 4.57
C LYS A 663 28.65 12.50 3.58
N GLU A 664 28.21 13.66 3.10
CA GLU A 664 28.92 14.48 2.10
C GLU A 664 29.36 15.83 2.68
N ALA A 665 30.53 16.35 2.29
CA ALA A 665 30.99 17.66 2.78
C ALA A 665 30.18 18.84 2.21
N PHE A 666 29.43 18.62 1.13
CA PHE A 666 28.57 19.64 0.53
C PHE A 666 27.23 19.71 1.26
N PHE A 667 26.70 20.93 1.38
CA PHE A 667 25.48 21.22 2.15
C PHE A 667 24.22 21.30 1.29
N GLY A 668 24.33 21.50 -0.02
CA GLY A 668 23.16 21.57 -0.90
C GLY A 668 23.54 21.61 -2.36
N PRO A 669 22.57 21.87 -3.26
CA PRO A 669 22.83 21.95 -4.68
C PRO A 669 23.53 23.25 -5.09
N ARG A 670 24.03 23.29 -6.33
CA ARG A 670 24.63 24.49 -6.94
C ARG A 670 23.59 25.39 -7.59
N TYR A 671 22.65 24.76 -8.29
CA TYR A 671 21.53 25.41 -8.96
C TYR A 671 20.23 24.82 -8.42
N ALA A 672 19.30 25.67 -8.02
CA ALA A 672 18.00 25.27 -7.51
C ALA A 672 16.89 26.07 -8.20
N TYR A 673 16.00 25.35 -8.92
CA TYR A 673 14.79 25.92 -9.53
C TYR A 673 13.58 25.27 -8.89
N ILE A 674 12.96 25.96 -7.94
CA ILE A 674 11.94 25.40 -7.07
C ILE A 674 10.64 26.19 -7.21
N GLY A 675 9.55 25.51 -7.52
CA GLY A 675 8.23 26.10 -7.66
C GLY A 675 7.16 25.36 -6.87
N GLY A 676 6.06 26.04 -6.55
CA GLY A 676 4.89 25.37 -5.98
C GLY A 676 4.10 24.55 -7.00
N VAL A 677 4.17 24.89 -8.29
CA VAL A 677 3.60 24.10 -9.40
C VAL A 677 4.70 23.48 -10.24
N ALA A 678 5.60 24.29 -10.80
CA ALA A 678 6.65 23.84 -11.70
C ALA A 678 8.05 24.27 -11.21
N GLY A 679 9.03 23.38 -11.18
CA GLY A 679 10.42 23.78 -10.93
C GLY A 679 10.93 24.69 -12.04
N GLN A 680 10.73 24.26 -13.29
CA GLN A 680 10.94 25.09 -14.47
C GLN A 680 9.90 24.87 -15.57
N VAL A 681 9.72 25.89 -16.41
CA VAL A 681 8.88 25.85 -17.61
C VAL A 681 9.72 26.28 -18.81
N MET A 682 9.87 25.39 -19.79
CA MET A 682 10.67 25.64 -20.99
C MET A 682 9.88 26.45 -22.02
N GLY A 683 10.55 26.94 -23.08
CA GLY A 683 9.95 27.91 -24.02
C GLY A 683 8.67 27.45 -24.75
N LYS A 684 8.45 26.14 -24.87
CA LYS A 684 7.20 25.56 -25.41
C LYS A 684 6.15 25.28 -24.33
N GLY A 685 6.56 25.23 -23.07
CA GLY A 685 5.70 24.90 -21.95
C GLY A 685 4.85 26.08 -21.50
N SER A 686 3.79 25.79 -20.76
CA SER A 686 2.95 26.81 -20.15
C SER A 686 2.33 26.32 -18.84
N VAL A 687 2.07 27.26 -17.94
CA VAL A 687 1.25 27.06 -16.74
C VAL A 687 0.07 28.00 -16.85
N THR A 688 -1.11 27.47 -17.10
CA THR A 688 -2.32 28.28 -17.31
C THR A 688 -3.37 27.87 -16.29
N GLY A 689 -4.19 28.83 -15.85
CA GLY A 689 -5.33 28.56 -15.00
C GLY A 689 -6.57 29.25 -15.53
N ASN A 690 -7.74 28.70 -15.22
CA ASN A 690 -8.99 29.44 -15.24
C ASN A 690 -9.43 29.80 -13.81
N GLY A 691 -8.45 30.04 -12.92
CA GLY A 691 -8.65 30.20 -11.47
C GLY A 691 -8.38 28.93 -10.64
N ASP A 692 -8.26 27.76 -11.29
CA ASP A 692 -8.08 26.47 -10.61
C ASP A 692 -6.61 26.02 -10.45
N THR A 693 -5.68 26.67 -11.17
CA THR A 693 -4.24 26.42 -11.01
C THR A 693 -3.72 27.12 -9.77
N THR A 694 -3.52 26.36 -8.70
CA THR A 694 -3.23 26.90 -7.37
C THR A 694 -2.05 26.22 -6.68
N ASN A 695 -1.28 27.01 -5.93
CA ASN A 695 -0.33 26.51 -4.94
C ASN A 695 -0.69 27.06 -3.56
N SER A 696 -0.99 26.18 -2.60
CA SER A 696 -1.11 26.54 -1.19
C SER A 696 0.03 25.96 -0.32
N GLY A 697 0.87 25.10 -0.89
CA GLY A 697 2.01 24.52 -0.22
C GLY A 697 3.18 25.49 -0.12
N ALA A 698 3.91 25.47 1.01
CA ALA A 698 5.11 26.28 1.17
C ALA A 698 6.22 25.82 0.22
N VAL A 699 7.01 26.77 -0.28
CA VAL A 699 8.19 26.55 -1.11
C VAL A 699 9.41 27.02 -0.33
N SER A 700 10.33 26.11 0.01
CA SER A 700 11.51 26.44 0.82
C SER A 700 12.83 25.90 0.28
N ILE A 701 13.87 26.71 0.42
CA ILE A 701 15.27 26.32 0.18
C ILE A 701 16.11 26.73 1.39
N GLU A 702 16.66 25.74 2.09
CA GLU A 702 17.29 25.96 3.40
C GLU A 702 18.81 25.89 3.37
N GLN A 703 19.40 25.16 2.41
CA GLN A 703 20.85 25.01 2.27
C GLN A 703 21.27 24.91 0.80
N MET A 704 22.47 25.41 0.50
CA MET A 704 23.08 25.43 -0.84
C MET A 704 24.57 25.13 -0.74
N GLU A 705 25.19 24.77 -1.88
CA GLU A 705 26.65 24.74 -2.00
C GLU A 705 27.26 26.14 -1.79
N TYR A 706 28.57 26.19 -1.59
CA TYR A 706 29.38 27.41 -1.63
C TYR A 706 30.08 27.52 -2.99
N ALA A 707 29.51 28.23 -3.97
CA ALA A 707 30.20 28.53 -5.22
C ALA A 707 29.74 29.82 -5.92
N THR A 708 30.68 30.57 -6.50
CA THR A 708 30.47 31.89 -7.17
C THR A 708 29.45 31.90 -8.31
N THR A 709 29.01 30.73 -8.76
CA THR A 709 28.07 30.53 -9.88
C THR A 709 26.71 30.01 -9.41
N ASP A 710 26.45 29.99 -8.11
CA ASP A 710 25.18 29.47 -7.58
C ASP A 710 24.03 30.36 -8.02
N ILE A 711 22.96 29.73 -8.51
CA ILE A 711 21.72 30.41 -8.89
C ILE A 711 20.56 29.75 -8.17
N ILE A 712 19.78 30.59 -7.49
CA ILE A 712 18.53 30.20 -6.86
C ILE A 712 17.39 30.90 -7.60
N ALA A 713 16.38 30.13 -7.99
CA ALA A 713 15.11 30.64 -8.46
C ALA A 713 13.98 29.93 -7.70
N ALA A 714 13.33 30.65 -6.80
CA ALA A 714 12.21 30.15 -6.01
C ALA A 714 10.93 30.91 -6.35
N GLY A 715 9.90 30.18 -6.77
CA GLY A 715 8.61 30.75 -7.13
C GLY A 715 7.46 30.08 -6.40
N GLY A 716 6.42 30.84 -6.05
CA GLY A 716 5.19 30.23 -5.52
C GLY A 716 4.46 29.37 -6.56
N ILE A 717 4.62 29.66 -7.86
CA ILE A 717 4.13 28.83 -8.96
C ILE A 717 5.29 28.20 -9.73
N VAL A 718 6.22 29.00 -10.25
CA VAL A 718 7.33 28.53 -11.09
C VAL A 718 8.69 29.00 -10.57
N GLY A 719 9.65 28.10 -10.42
CA GLY A 719 11.04 28.50 -10.10
C GLY A 719 11.66 29.36 -11.20
N MET A 720 11.90 28.75 -12.38
CA MET A 720 12.41 29.43 -13.58
C MET A 720 11.47 29.22 -14.76
N HIS A 721 11.15 30.25 -15.55
CA HIS A 721 10.36 30.04 -16.76
C HIS A 721 10.85 30.82 -17.99
N LEU A 722 10.68 30.17 -19.13
CA LEU A 722 10.91 30.69 -20.49
C LEU A 722 9.61 30.72 -21.33
N GLY A 723 8.55 30.08 -20.83
CA GLY A 723 7.25 29.97 -21.51
C GLY A 723 6.24 31.00 -21.00
N LYS A 724 5.00 30.54 -20.76
CA LYS A 724 3.89 31.40 -20.33
C LYS A 724 3.32 30.95 -18.99
N VAL A 725 3.04 31.90 -18.11
CA VAL A 725 2.26 31.71 -16.89
C VAL A 725 1.05 32.63 -16.93
N SER A 726 -0.15 32.10 -16.69
CA SER A 726 -1.35 32.94 -16.66
C SER A 726 -2.38 32.44 -15.65
N ALA A 727 -3.09 33.38 -15.02
CA ALA A 727 -4.25 33.11 -14.15
C ALA A 727 -3.99 32.03 -13.08
N ALA A 728 -2.80 32.06 -12.49
CA ALA A 728 -2.38 31.19 -11.39
C ALA A 728 -2.45 31.93 -10.04
N VAL A 729 -2.74 31.18 -8.97
CA VAL A 729 -2.83 31.74 -7.61
C VAL A 729 -1.85 31.05 -6.67
N ASN A 730 -0.98 31.83 -6.05
CA ASN A 730 -0.14 31.37 -4.96
C ASN A 730 -0.66 31.87 -3.61
N SER A 731 -0.86 30.95 -2.67
CA SER A 731 -1.12 31.22 -1.25
C SER A 731 -0.15 30.49 -0.32
N GLY A 732 0.86 29.79 -0.86
CA GLY A 732 1.95 29.19 -0.10
C GLY A 732 3.13 30.16 0.06
N ALA A 733 3.73 30.20 1.24
CA ALA A 733 4.89 31.06 1.49
C ALA A 733 6.10 30.62 0.65
N VAL A 734 6.88 31.57 0.16
CA VAL A 734 8.14 31.33 -0.57
C VAL A 734 9.29 31.85 0.28
N THR A 735 10.16 30.93 0.73
CA THR A 735 11.22 31.26 1.68
C THR A 735 12.56 30.71 1.25
N VAL A 736 13.61 31.55 1.28
CA VAL A 736 14.99 31.10 1.11
C VAL A 736 15.79 31.50 2.34
N SER A 737 16.31 30.50 3.06
CA SER A 737 17.16 30.68 4.24
C SER A 737 18.58 30.18 4.05
N ALA A 738 18.89 29.64 2.85
CA ALA A 738 20.19 29.11 2.43
C ALA A 738 21.38 29.94 2.91
N THR A 739 21.91 29.61 4.09
CA THR A 739 23.10 30.23 4.65
C THR A 739 24.30 29.36 4.25
N PRO A 740 25.41 29.92 3.74
CA PRO A 740 26.62 29.14 3.60
C PRO A 740 27.09 28.66 4.99
N ALA A 741 27.32 27.36 5.16
CA ALA A 741 27.68 26.77 6.45
C ALA A 741 29.01 27.32 7.04
N SER A 742 29.90 27.84 6.19
CA SER A 742 31.05 28.67 6.57
C SER A 742 31.59 29.45 5.35
N GLY A 743 32.29 30.57 5.56
CA GLY A 743 32.88 31.39 4.50
C GLY A 743 32.08 32.62 4.08
N THR A 744 32.58 33.37 3.10
CA THR A 744 31.94 34.60 2.59
C THR A 744 30.90 34.26 1.53
N PRO A 745 29.63 34.69 1.66
CA PRO A 745 28.63 34.59 0.60
C PRO A 745 29.19 34.82 -0.80
N ALA A 746 28.97 33.87 -1.70
CA ALA A 746 29.55 33.90 -3.04
C ALA A 746 28.59 33.27 -4.04
N TRP A 747 27.42 33.86 -4.31
CA TRP A 747 26.47 33.35 -5.33
C TRP A 747 26.30 34.35 -6.48
N GLU A 748 25.82 33.90 -7.63
CA GLU A 748 25.62 34.80 -8.76
C GLU A 748 24.31 35.60 -8.63
N ALA A 749 23.22 34.93 -8.28
CA ALA A 749 21.91 35.54 -8.09
C ALA A 749 20.98 34.66 -7.23
N ARG A 750 20.15 35.31 -6.42
CA ARG A 750 19.02 34.69 -5.72
C ARG A 750 17.74 35.40 -6.13
N CYS A 751 16.83 34.68 -6.77
CA CYS A 751 15.63 35.23 -7.37
C CYS A 751 14.40 34.60 -6.72
N LEU A 752 13.60 35.42 -6.03
CA LEU A 752 12.41 34.97 -5.31
C LEU A 752 11.18 35.71 -5.84
N GLY A 753 10.13 34.95 -6.18
CA GLY A 753 8.86 35.51 -6.62
C GLY A 753 7.66 34.78 -6.05
N GLY A 754 6.58 35.51 -5.78
CA GLY A 754 5.33 34.87 -5.37
C GLY A 754 4.68 34.04 -6.49
N ILE A 755 4.98 34.36 -7.75
CA ILE A 755 4.61 33.55 -8.92
C ILE A 755 5.85 32.93 -9.55
N ALA A 756 6.81 33.73 -9.99
CA ALA A 756 8.00 33.29 -10.71
C ALA A 756 9.30 33.72 -10.02
N GLY A 757 10.21 32.81 -9.72
CA GLY A 757 11.54 33.18 -9.21
C GLY A 757 12.35 33.96 -10.26
N LEU A 758 12.57 33.33 -11.41
CA LEU A 758 13.31 33.86 -12.54
C LEU A 758 12.49 33.78 -13.84
N VAL A 759 12.51 34.85 -14.63
CA VAL A 759 11.94 34.93 -15.97
C VAL A 759 13.08 35.12 -16.97
N GLY A 760 13.37 34.08 -17.75
CA GLY A 760 14.59 33.97 -18.54
C GLY A 760 15.62 33.02 -17.92
N GLU A 761 16.87 33.07 -18.41
CA GLU A 761 17.96 32.23 -17.94
C GLU A 761 19.25 33.04 -17.88
N ILE A 762 19.92 33.06 -16.71
CA ILE A 762 21.13 33.84 -16.51
C ILE A 762 22.24 33.37 -17.45
N GLY A 763 22.85 34.33 -18.15
CA GLY A 763 23.93 34.08 -19.10
C GLY A 763 23.47 33.60 -20.48
N LYS A 764 22.16 33.60 -20.76
CA LYS A 764 21.61 33.29 -22.09
C LYS A 764 20.53 34.29 -22.50
N ASP A 765 20.48 34.59 -23.79
CA ASP A 765 19.45 35.44 -24.36
C ASP A 765 18.17 34.63 -24.62
N HIS A 766 17.07 35.09 -24.05
CA HIS A 766 15.73 34.53 -24.23
C HIS A 766 14.73 35.66 -24.46
N SER A 767 13.61 35.36 -25.11
CA SER A 767 12.55 36.36 -25.35
C SER A 767 11.14 35.79 -25.34
N GLY A 768 10.14 36.65 -25.10
CA GLY A 768 8.72 36.33 -25.24
C GLY A 768 8.07 35.61 -24.06
N ALA A 769 8.77 35.49 -22.92
CA ALA A 769 8.19 34.92 -21.70
C ALA A 769 7.14 35.87 -21.09
N SER A 770 6.12 35.32 -20.44
CA SER A 770 5.06 36.15 -19.85
C SER A 770 4.46 35.60 -18.57
N VAL A 771 4.07 36.52 -17.69
CA VAL A 771 3.22 36.27 -16.53
C VAL A 771 2.01 37.20 -16.60
N SER A 772 0.81 36.63 -16.72
CA SER A 772 -0.43 37.42 -16.77
C SER A 772 -1.45 37.01 -15.71
N ASP A 773 -2.28 37.95 -15.28
CA ASP A 773 -3.51 37.70 -14.50
C ASP A 773 -3.33 36.86 -13.23
N SER A 774 -2.11 36.82 -12.69
CA SER A 774 -1.72 35.91 -11.62
C SER A 774 -1.65 36.64 -10.27
N LYS A 775 -1.94 35.91 -9.19
CA LYS A 775 -2.12 36.50 -7.86
C LYS A 775 -1.21 35.82 -6.84
N ASN A 776 -0.38 36.61 -6.17
CA ASN A 776 0.33 36.17 -4.98
C ASN A 776 -0.35 36.70 -3.72
N LEU A 777 -0.74 35.79 -2.83
CA LEU A 777 -1.39 36.08 -1.57
C LEU A 777 -0.48 35.85 -0.36
N ALA A 778 0.68 35.22 -0.57
CA ALA A 778 1.56 34.75 0.50
C ALA A 778 2.88 35.51 0.57
N ALA A 779 3.54 35.41 1.73
CA ALA A 779 4.83 36.06 1.92
C ALA A 779 5.90 35.48 0.99
N VAL A 780 6.71 36.37 0.42
CA VAL A 780 7.98 36.09 -0.24
C VAL A 780 9.06 36.64 0.69
N LYS A 781 9.99 35.79 1.11
CA LYS A 781 10.98 36.16 2.11
C LYS A 781 12.35 35.56 1.82
N HIS A 782 13.37 36.39 1.88
CA HIS A 782 14.75 35.95 2.04
C HIS A 782 15.23 36.22 3.46
N ASP A 783 15.70 35.20 4.17
CA ASP A 783 16.20 35.40 5.54
C ASP A 783 17.51 36.21 5.55
N ARG A 784 17.68 36.99 6.62
CA ARG A 784 18.87 37.80 6.82
C ARG A 784 20.08 36.91 7.11
N LEU A 785 21.10 37.01 6.25
CA LEU A 785 22.36 36.29 6.40
C LEU A 785 23.51 37.22 6.86
N VAL A 786 24.71 36.65 6.97
CA VAL A 786 25.96 37.41 7.11
C VAL A 786 26.17 38.35 5.91
N ARG A 787 26.80 39.51 6.17
CA ARG A 787 27.10 40.55 5.18
C ARG A 787 27.80 39.99 3.94
N ALA A 788 27.35 40.40 2.75
CA ALA A 788 28.01 40.10 1.47
C ALA A 788 28.35 41.36 0.66
N ASN A 789 29.20 41.20 -0.36
CA ASN A 789 29.57 42.26 -1.31
C ASN A 789 29.18 41.82 -2.73
N ALA A 790 28.31 42.58 -3.41
CA ALA A 790 27.88 42.35 -4.80
C ALA A 790 27.24 40.97 -5.05
N MET A 791 26.59 40.41 -4.02
CA MET A 791 25.82 39.16 -4.10
C MET A 791 24.34 39.49 -3.97
N PRO A 792 23.64 39.87 -5.06
CA PRO A 792 22.30 40.44 -4.98
C PRO A 792 21.24 39.40 -4.61
N VAL A 793 20.19 39.89 -3.95
CA VAL A 793 18.88 39.23 -3.87
C VAL A 793 17.89 40.05 -4.71
N TYR A 794 17.14 39.35 -5.55
CA TYR A 794 16.07 39.88 -6.39
C TYR A 794 14.75 39.31 -5.90
N GLU A 795 13.88 40.19 -5.43
CA GLU A 795 12.68 39.75 -4.73
C GLU A 795 11.45 40.52 -5.18
N GLY A 796 10.43 39.80 -5.64
CA GLY A 796 9.18 40.39 -6.09
C GLY A 796 7.96 39.65 -5.60
N GLY A 797 6.86 40.37 -5.38
CA GLY A 797 5.58 39.74 -5.07
C GLY A 797 5.07 38.84 -6.21
N VAL A 798 5.44 39.12 -7.45
CA VAL A 798 5.10 38.31 -8.63
C VAL A 798 6.36 37.66 -9.20
N ALA A 799 7.36 38.45 -9.61
CA ALA A 799 8.59 37.94 -10.23
C ALA A 799 9.85 38.42 -9.49
N GLY A 800 10.80 37.53 -9.21
CA GLY A 800 12.07 37.94 -8.61
C GLY A 800 12.92 38.74 -9.59
N TYR A 801 13.35 38.09 -10.67
CA TYR A 801 14.19 38.70 -11.70
C TYR A 801 13.67 38.39 -13.10
N VAL A 802 13.53 39.42 -13.93
CA VAL A 802 13.24 39.30 -15.37
C VAL A 802 14.50 39.73 -16.13
N LEU A 803 15.10 38.79 -16.85
CA LEU A 803 16.36 38.97 -17.61
C LEU A 803 16.20 38.67 -19.11
N ALA A 804 15.08 38.10 -19.52
CA ALA A 804 14.74 37.96 -20.94
C ALA A 804 14.24 39.29 -21.55
N SER A 805 14.30 39.41 -22.88
CA SER A 805 13.78 40.57 -23.63
C SER A 805 12.36 40.31 -24.16
N ASP A 806 11.61 41.35 -24.54
CA ASP A 806 10.22 41.21 -25.01
C ASP A 806 9.33 40.41 -24.03
N CYS A 807 9.58 40.54 -22.72
CA CYS A 807 8.82 39.87 -21.68
C CYS A 807 7.69 40.76 -21.17
N THR A 808 6.57 40.14 -20.82
CA THR A 808 5.39 40.85 -20.28
C THR A 808 4.97 40.32 -18.91
N ILE A 809 4.88 41.22 -17.93
CA ILE A 809 4.22 41.00 -16.64
C ILE A 809 2.97 41.89 -16.63
N SER A 810 1.77 41.31 -16.67
CA SER A 810 0.53 42.07 -16.85
C SER A 810 -0.63 41.58 -15.99
N GLY A 811 -1.52 42.48 -15.55
CA GLY A 811 -2.74 42.10 -14.81
C GLY A 811 -2.49 41.36 -13.49
N CYS A 812 -1.27 41.36 -12.97
CA CYS A 812 -0.90 40.58 -11.80
C CYS A 812 -1.12 41.35 -10.49
N ALA A 813 -1.42 40.64 -9.41
CA ALA A 813 -1.61 41.24 -8.10
C ALA A 813 -0.73 40.58 -7.03
N ASN A 814 -0.19 41.40 -6.13
CA ASN A 814 0.48 40.94 -4.92
C ASN A 814 -0.20 41.53 -3.68
N SER A 815 -0.64 40.67 -2.76
CA SER A 815 -1.07 41.07 -1.42
C SER A 815 -0.20 40.50 -0.30
N GLY A 816 0.73 39.60 -0.62
CA GLY A 816 1.68 39.04 0.34
C GLY A 816 2.82 40.00 0.66
N GLU A 817 3.41 39.86 1.85
CA GLU A 817 4.62 40.60 2.22
C GLU A 817 5.79 40.23 1.29
N VAL A 818 6.59 41.21 0.89
CA VAL A 818 7.86 41.01 0.18
C VAL A 818 8.99 41.47 1.09
N ASN A 819 9.86 40.55 1.49
CA ASN A 819 10.81 40.79 2.58
C ASN A 819 12.26 40.44 2.21
N SER A 820 12.98 41.49 1.83
CA SER A 820 14.39 41.50 1.49
C SER A 820 15.24 42.16 2.57
N ASP A 821 15.32 41.51 3.74
CA ASP A 821 16.18 41.94 4.86
C ASP A 821 17.63 41.43 4.73
N PHE A 822 18.17 41.40 3.51
CA PHE A 822 19.52 40.90 3.25
C PHE A 822 20.56 42.04 3.22
N TYR A 823 21.70 41.88 3.91
CA TYR A 823 22.79 42.86 3.87
C TYR A 823 23.71 42.61 2.66
N ASN A 824 23.52 43.40 1.60
CA ASN A 824 24.50 43.60 0.53
C ASN A 824 25.20 44.96 0.69
N ASN A 825 26.53 44.96 0.69
CA ASN A 825 27.30 46.20 0.85
C ASN A 825 27.18 47.14 -0.35
N ASN A 826 26.95 46.58 -1.53
CA ASN A 826 26.85 47.33 -2.76
C ASN A 826 25.40 47.78 -3.01
N ILE A 827 25.23 49.08 -3.27
CA ILE A 827 23.92 49.75 -3.46
C ILE A 827 23.72 50.25 -4.90
N GLU A 828 24.72 50.05 -5.76
CA GLU A 828 24.63 50.37 -7.19
C GLU A 828 24.28 49.13 -8.00
N TYR A 829 23.59 49.35 -9.12
CA TYR A 829 23.27 48.30 -10.07
C TYR A 829 23.83 48.66 -11.45
N ASP A 830 24.67 47.78 -11.98
CA ASP A 830 25.20 47.77 -13.34
C ASP A 830 25.52 46.33 -13.74
N ASP A 831 24.70 45.75 -14.62
CA ASP A 831 24.88 44.36 -15.07
C ASP A 831 26.21 44.11 -15.77
N ASN A 832 26.84 45.14 -16.34
CA ASN A 832 28.12 45.01 -17.04
C ASN A 832 29.32 44.96 -16.07
N VAL A 833 29.11 45.26 -14.79
CA VAL A 833 30.18 45.35 -13.79
C VAL A 833 29.90 44.36 -12.66
N LYS A 834 30.60 43.22 -12.65
CA LYS A 834 30.47 42.16 -11.63
C LYS A 834 30.60 42.64 -10.17
N GLY A 835 31.14 43.83 -9.92
CA GLY A 835 31.23 44.45 -8.59
C GLY A 835 30.08 45.39 -8.21
N LYS A 836 29.10 45.62 -9.10
CA LYS A 836 27.99 46.57 -8.93
C LYS A 836 26.62 45.91 -9.08
N ARG A 837 26.28 44.98 -8.18
CA ARG A 837 24.92 44.40 -8.08
C ARG A 837 24.30 44.71 -6.72
N ALA A 838 23.18 45.42 -6.71
CA ALA A 838 22.44 45.78 -5.50
C ALA A 838 21.27 44.81 -5.27
N ASN A 839 20.78 44.75 -4.02
CA ASN A 839 19.50 44.10 -3.76
C ASN A 839 18.38 44.88 -4.44
N CYS A 840 17.44 44.17 -5.05
CA CYS A 840 16.32 44.77 -5.77
C CYS A 840 15.03 44.15 -5.27
N THR A 841 14.15 44.97 -4.71
CA THR A 841 12.89 44.52 -4.13
C THR A 841 11.72 45.29 -4.73
N GLY A 842 10.77 44.56 -5.29
CA GLY A 842 9.56 45.12 -5.87
C GLY A 842 8.30 44.54 -5.26
N GLY A 843 7.25 45.34 -5.11
CA GLY A 843 5.93 44.78 -4.78
C GLY A 843 5.41 43.82 -5.85
N ILE A 844 5.83 44.00 -7.12
CA ILE A 844 5.52 43.11 -8.24
C ILE A 844 6.79 42.44 -8.75
N VAL A 845 7.81 43.20 -9.16
CA VAL A 845 9.04 42.65 -9.73
C VAL A 845 10.30 43.16 -9.02
N GLY A 846 11.19 42.26 -8.58
CA GLY A 846 12.46 42.66 -7.97
C GLY A 846 13.32 43.48 -8.93
N ALA A 847 13.72 42.88 -10.05
CA ALA A 847 14.39 43.60 -11.14
C ALA A 847 13.88 43.17 -12.52
N VAL A 848 13.87 44.11 -13.47
CA VAL A 848 13.59 43.88 -14.88
C VAL A 848 14.71 44.48 -15.70
N VAL A 849 15.35 43.63 -16.49
CA VAL A 849 16.48 44.00 -17.35
C VAL A 849 16.25 43.43 -18.73
N SER A 850 16.40 44.28 -19.74
CA SER A 850 16.48 43.88 -21.14
C SER A 850 17.71 44.53 -21.79
N THR A 851 18.38 43.76 -22.64
CA THR A 851 19.49 44.19 -23.50
C THR A 851 19.06 44.41 -24.96
N ALA A 852 17.83 44.05 -25.32
CA ALA A 852 17.27 44.15 -26.67
C ALA A 852 15.92 44.88 -26.67
N GLU A 853 14.82 44.19 -27.00
CA GLU A 853 13.48 44.76 -27.02
C GLU A 853 12.97 45.04 -25.59
N PRO A 854 12.26 46.16 -25.37
CA PRO A 854 11.88 46.59 -24.04
C PRO A 854 10.87 45.63 -23.40
N ASN A 855 11.05 45.36 -22.11
CA ASN A 855 10.09 44.57 -21.33
C ASN A 855 8.90 45.43 -20.91
N VAL A 856 7.78 44.78 -20.58
CA VAL A 856 6.54 45.46 -20.15
C VAL A 856 6.12 44.95 -18.78
N VAL A 857 5.91 45.88 -17.84
CA VAL A 857 5.20 45.64 -16.58
C VAL A 857 3.97 46.53 -16.58
N SER A 858 2.78 45.95 -16.71
CA SER A 858 1.57 46.75 -16.91
C SER A 858 0.38 46.28 -16.08
N THR A 859 -0.55 47.17 -15.75
CA THR A 859 -1.84 46.85 -15.12
C THR A 859 -1.73 45.99 -13.85
N CYS A 860 -0.59 46.06 -13.15
CA CYS A 860 -0.32 45.27 -11.96
C CYS A 860 -0.64 46.06 -10.68
N SER A 861 -1.02 45.36 -9.61
CA SER A 861 -1.35 45.99 -8.32
C SER A 861 -0.61 45.36 -7.14
N ASN A 862 0.12 46.17 -6.36
CA ASN A 862 0.69 45.74 -5.09
C ASN A 862 -0.06 46.36 -3.92
N SER A 863 -0.54 45.51 -3.01
CA SER A 863 -1.04 45.89 -1.69
C SER A 863 -0.23 45.28 -0.54
N GLY A 864 0.72 44.39 -0.86
CA GLY A 864 1.59 43.74 0.10
C GLY A 864 2.59 44.70 0.74
N ALA A 865 2.87 44.50 2.02
CA ALA A 865 3.90 45.25 2.72
C ALA A 865 5.29 44.93 2.17
N MET A 866 6.19 45.92 2.24
CA MET A 866 7.58 45.76 1.80
C MET A 866 8.55 45.98 2.95
N VAL A 867 9.51 45.05 3.07
CA VAL A 867 10.66 45.14 3.96
C VAL A 867 11.91 45.07 3.10
N VAL A 868 12.73 46.12 3.13
CA VAL A 868 13.94 46.21 2.30
C VAL A 868 15.08 46.77 3.13
N TYR A 869 16.26 46.18 2.97
CA TYR A 869 17.47 46.64 3.63
C TYR A 869 18.63 46.83 2.62
N ARG A 870 19.20 48.05 2.58
CA ARG A 870 20.32 48.45 1.72
C ARG A 870 20.16 48.04 0.24
N GLY A 871 19.10 48.52 -0.42
CA GLY A 871 18.84 48.17 -1.82
C GLY A 871 17.99 49.17 -2.59
N MET A 872 17.50 48.72 -3.74
CA MET A 872 16.53 49.44 -4.58
C MET A 872 15.15 48.88 -4.31
N ALA A 873 14.23 49.75 -3.89
CA ALA A 873 12.93 49.39 -3.39
C ALA A 873 11.83 50.12 -4.17
N GLY A 874 10.96 49.38 -4.84
CA GLY A 874 9.86 49.91 -5.64
C GLY A 874 8.53 49.27 -5.28
N GLY A 875 7.47 50.06 -5.08
CA GLY A 875 6.14 49.49 -4.85
C GLY A 875 5.64 48.59 -6.00
N VAL A 876 6.19 48.77 -7.21
CA VAL A 876 5.95 47.89 -8.36
C VAL A 876 7.26 47.20 -8.77
N VAL A 877 8.30 47.95 -9.14
CA VAL A 877 9.57 47.40 -9.65
C VAL A 877 10.77 47.91 -8.85
N GLY A 878 11.62 47.04 -8.30
CA GLY A 878 12.83 47.50 -7.60
C GLY A 878 13.80 48.22 -8.54
N TYR A 879 14.22 47.54 -9.60
CA TYR A 879 15.09 48.08 -10.67
C TYR A 879 14.49 47.83 -12.05
N ALA A 880 14.35 48.87 -12.87
CA ALA A 880 13.84 48.80 -14.23
C ALA A 880 14.89 49.29 -15.22
N GLN A 881 15.34 48.44 -16.14
CA GLN A 881 16.20 48.77 -17.26
C GLN A 881 15.52 48.39 -18.58
N ASN A 882 15.48 49.32 -19.52
CA ASN A 882 14.87 49.10 -20.84
C ASN A 882 13.45 48.52 -20.72
N THR A 883 12.61 49.17 -19.92
CA THR A 883 11.30 48.64 -19.50
C THR A 883 10.23 49.72 -19.59
N ARG A 884 9.02 49.33 -20.01
CA ARG A 884 7.80 50.13 -19.88
C ARG A 884 7.03 49.67 -18.65
N VAL A 885 6.90 50.55 -17.65
CA VAL A 885 6.03 50.35 -16.48
C VAL A 885 4.77 51.18 -16.67
N ALA A 886 3.62 50.55 -16.85
CA ALA A 886 2.39 51.25 -17.25
C ALA A 886 1.17 50.89 -16.40
N GLU A 887 0.37 51.87 -16.00
CA GLU A 887 -0.95 51.63 -15.38
C GLU A 887 -0.91 50.74 -14.12
N CYS A 888 0.21 50.74 -13.40
CA CYS A 888 0.38 49.96 -12.19
C CYS A 888 -0.02 50.75 -10.94
N THR A 889 -0.53 50.06 -9.93
CA THR A 889 -0.95 50.66 -8.66
C THR A 889 -0.17 50.09 -7.48
N ASN A 890 0.30 50.95 -6.58
CA ASN A 890 0.85 50.55 -5.29
C ASN A 890 0.06 51.17 -4.12
N THR A 891 -0.41 50.31 -3.23
CA THR A 891 -0.97 50.67 -1.91
C THR A 891 -0.20 50.01 -0.77
N GLY A 892 0.77 49.13 -1.08
CA GLY A 892 1.63 48.46 -0.11
C GLY A 892 2.71 49.38 0.45
N GLY A 893 2.69 49.58 1.77
CA GLY A 893 3.63 50.45 2.48
C GLY A 893 4.97 49.78 2.77
N PHE A 894 5.99 50.62 2.97
CA PHE A 894 7.33 50.18 3.34
C PHE A 894 7.46 50.19 4.87
N ASN A 895 7.58 49.02 5.49
CA ASN A 895 7.49 48.88 6.95
C ASN A 895 8.84 49.01 7.66
N ALA A 896 9.96 48.81 6.96
CA ALA A 896 11.31 48.88 7.51
C ALA A 896 12.14 49.96 6.80
N SER A 897 13.21 50.42 7.46
CA SER A 897 14.10 51.44 6.88
C SER A 897 15.02 50.84 5.81
N ASN A 898 15.05 51.44 4.62
CA ASN A 898 15.96 51.06 3.54
C ASN A 898 17.27 51.87 3.61
N ARG A 899 18.27 51.32 4.31
CA ARG A 899 19.51 52.03 4.65
C ARG A 899 20.36 52.42 3.44
N ASN A 900 20.63 53.72 3.29
CA ASN A 900 21.36 54.32 2.16
C ASN A 900 20.84 53.83 0.79
N GLY A 901 19.55 53.46 0.73
CA GLY A 901 18.93 52.83 -0.43
C GLY A 901 18.24 53.82 -1.35
N ARG A 902 17.68 53.28 -2.43
CA ARG A 902 16.85 54.00 -3.41
C ARG A 902 15.41 53.52 -3.25
N SER A 903 14.50 54.38 -2.85
CA SER A 903 13.10 54.00 -2.60
C SER A 903 12.14 54.85 -3.42
N GLY A 904 11.23 54.19 -4.13
CA GLY A 904 10.15 54.84 -4.88
C GLY A 904 8.83 54.10 -4.78
N GLY A 905 7.72 54.82 -4.80
CA GLY A 905 6.39 54.22 -4.71
C GLY A 905 6.00 53.32 -5.89
N ILE A 906 6.62 53.51 -7.04
CA ILE A 906 6.48 52.67 -8.24
C ILE A 906 7.80 51.97 -8.53
N ALA A 907 8.89 52.73 -8.66
CA ALA A 907 10.20 52.19 -9.01
C ALA A 907 11.32 52.64 -8.06
N GLY A 908 12.20 51.73 -7.64
CA GLY A 908 13.41 52.12 -6.89
C GLY A 908 14.36 52.92 -7.80
N GLN A 909 14.62 52.40 -8.99
CA GLN A 909 15.35 53.09 -10.04
C GLN A 909 14.83 52.69 -11.43
N ALA A 910 14.82 53.65 -12.35
CA ALA A 910 14.47 53.44 -13.75
C ALA A 910 15.56 53.96 -14.70
N MET A 911 16.05 53.12 -15.60
CA MET A 911 17.09 53.42 -16.59
C MET A 911 16.63 53.04 -18.00
N ASN A 912 16.79 53.93 -18.97
CA ASN A 912 16.27 53.74 -20.33
C ASN A 912 14.80 53.26 -20.35
N SER A 913 13.98 53.76 -19.43
CA SER A 913 12.67 53.17 -19.12
C SER A 913 11.56 54.22 -19.11
N GLN A 914 10.34 53.79 -19.45
CA GLN A 914 9.16 54.66 -19.49
C GLN A 914 8.21 54.27 -18.36
N ILE A 915 7.86 55.22 -17.50
CA ILE A 915 6.86 55.01 -16.45
C ILE A 915 5.63 55.88 -16.77
N THR A 916 4.47 55.26 -16.99
CA THR A 916 3.27 55.97 -17.45
C THR A 916 1.99 55.54 -16.74
N GLY A 917 1.13 56.48 -16.36
CA GLY A 917 -0.20 56.17 -15.82
C GLY A 917 -0.20 55.41 -14.47
N CYS A 918 0.92 55.35 -13.76
CA CYS A 918 1.06 54.59 -12.52
C CYS A 918 0.59 55.41 -11.31
N VAL A 919 0.08 54.73 -10.27
CA VAL A 919 -0.46 55.37 -9.06
C VAL A 919 0.18 54.79 -7.81
N ASN A 920 0.78 55.63 -6.96
CA ASN A 920 1.22 55.25 -5.62
C ASN A 920 0.40 55.97 -4.54
N ARG A 921 -0.23 55.20 -3.66
CA ARG A 921 -0.93 55.69 -2.46
C ARG A 921 -0.26 55.27 -1.15
N ALA A 922 0.87 54.57 -1.23
CA ALA A 922 1.54 54.02 -0.06
C ALA A 922 2.58 54.97 0.53
N MET A 923 3.00 54.67 1.76
CA MET A 923 4.18 55.26 2.38
C MET A 923 5.47 54.68 1.77
N VAL A 924 6.38 55.57 1.39
CA VAL A 924 7.74 55.22 0.91
C VAL A 924 8.74 55.67 1.98
N VAL A 925 9.72 54.82 2.30
CA VAL A 925 10.70 55.11 3.37
C VAL A 925 12.13 54.81 2.92
N ALA A 926 13.08 55.62 3.40
CA ALA A 926 14.51 55.34 3.36
C ALA A 926 15.18 55.96 4.61
N ASP A 927 16.31 55.39 5.04
CA ASP A 927 17.17 55.97 6.09
C ASP A 927 18.60 56.11 5.61
N GLY A 928 19.37 56.94 6.30
CA GLY A 928 20.74 57.26 5.97
C GLY A 928 21.59 57.37 7.22
N THR A 929 22.68 56.61 7.24
CA THR A 929 23.57 56.47 8.40
C THR A 929 25.01 56.76 7.99
N GLY A 930 25.42 58.03 7.99
CA GLY A 930 26.83 58.49 7.99
C GLY A 930 27.78 58.05 6.86
N ASP A 931 27.33 57.22 5.91
CA ASP A 931 28.09 56.80 4.73
C ASP A 931 28.15 57.95 3.69
N ALA A 932 29.14 57.94 2.80
CA ALA A 932 29.34 59.00 1.79
C ALA A 932 28.23 59.10 0.72
N ASN A 933 27.29 58.15 0.66
CA ASN A 933 26.24 58.09 -0.36
C ASN A 933 24.87 58.48 0.23
N PRO A 934 24.19 59.52 -0.32
CA PRO A 934 22.88 59.93 0.15
C PRO A 934 21.80 58.90 -0.19
N ALA A 935 20.80 58.76 0.68
CA ALA A 935 19.59 57.99 0.34
C ALA A 935 18.73 58.77 -0.68
N ASN A 936 18.07 58.06 -1.59
CA ASN A 936 17.23 58.66 -2.63
C ASN A 936 15.77 58.23 -2.46
N LEU A 937 14.87 59.20 -2.26
CA LEU A 937 13.49 58.93 -1.87
C LEU A 937 12.49 59.68 -2.76
N GLY A 938 11.73 58.96 -3.58
CA GLY A 938 10.68 59.54 -4.42
C GLY A 938 9.29 59.01 -4.09
N GLY A 939 8.27 59.87 -4.18
CA GLY A 939 6.88 59.41 -4.10
C GLY A 939 6.51 58.40 -5.19
N LEU A 940 7.14 58.50 -6.38
CA LEU A 940 6.97 57.57 -7.50
C LEU A 940 8.27 56.82 -7.85
N VAL A 941 9.39 57.51 -8.02
CA VAL A 941 10.68 56.89 -8.39
C VAL A 941 11.82 57.36 -7.50
N GLY A 942 12.63 56.44 -6.97
CA GLY A 942 13.82 56.82 -6.20
C GLY A 942 14.84 57.55 -7.07
N VAL A 943 15.25 56.93 -8.18
CA VAL A 943 16.22 57.49 -9.14
C VAL A 943 15.74 57.35 -10.59
N LEU A 944 15.55 58.48 -11.27
CA LEU A 944 15.22 58.54 -12.70
C LEU A 944 16.49 58.75 -13.54
N SER A 945 17.00 57.66 -14.10
CA SER A 945 18.31 57.59 -14.79
C SER A 945 18.22 57.95 -16.28
N LYS A 946 19.36 57.89 -16.97
CA LYS A 946 19.50 58.37 -18.35
C LYS A 946 18.56 57.62 -19.30
N GLY A 947 17.93 58.35 -20.21
CA GLY A 947 17.00 57.80 -21.20
C GLY A 947 15.64 57.41 -20.62
N SER A 948 15.36 57.75 -19.35
CA SER A 948 14.09 57.45 -18.71
C SER A 948 13.13 58.63 -18.73
N SER A 949 11.83 58.32 -18.76
CA SER A 949 10.75 59.30 -18.74
C SER A 949 9.64 58.88 -17.79
N MET A 950 8.95 59.85 -17.22
CA MET A 950 7.74 59.65 -16.43
C MET A 950 6.62 60.55 -16.94
N SER A 951 5.44 59.97 -17.16
CA SER A 951 4.26 60.68 -17.66
C SER A 951 2.98 60.24 -16.97
N ASP A 952 2.06 61.18 -16.74
CA ASP A 952 0.68 60.87 -16.30
C ASP A 952 0.59 60.01 -15.00
N CYS A 953 1.63 60.03 -14.18
CA CYS A 953 1.71 59.26 -12.93
C CYS A 953 1.21 60.06 -11.73
N ARG A 954 0.76 59.37 -10.68
CA ARG A 954 0.16 60.00 -9.50
C ARG A 954 0.67 59.48 -8.17
N HIS A 955 1.11 60.36 -7.28
CA HIS A 955 1.46 60.01 -5.89
C HIS A 955 0.63 60.76 -4.85
N TYR A 956 0.05 60.03 -3.91
CA TYR A 956 -0.56 60.63 -2.72
C TYR A 956 -0.36 59.73 -1.50
N GLY A 957 0.70 59.99 -0.74
CA GLY A 957 1.06 59.18 0.42
C GLY A 957 2.03 59.91 1.35
N VAL A 958 2.84 59.13 2.07
CA VAL A 958 3.88 59.66 2.94
C VAL A 958 5.25 59.38 2.32
N VAL A 959 6.03 60.43 2.11
CA VAL A 959 7.46 60.35 1.77
C VAL A 959 8.24 60.48 3.08
N TYR A 960 8.72 59.37 3.61
CA TYR A 960 9.31 59.30 4.95
C TYR A 960 10.84 59.19 4.91
N ASP A 961 11.52 60.31 5.21
CA ASP A 961 12.95 60.39 5.49
C ASP A 961 13.23 60.03 6.97
N ARG A 962 13.80 58.86 7.22
CA ARG A 962 14.14 58.36 8.57
C ARG A 962 15.64 58.48 8.84
N ASN A 963 16.20 59.67 8.68
CA ASN A 963 17.63 59.95 8.77
C ASN A 963 18.13 60.30 10.17
N TYR A 964 19.29 59.74 10.56
CA TYR A 964 19.94 60.06 11.82
C TYR A 964 21.21 60.93 11.66
N THR A 965 21.93 60.84 10.52
CA THR A 965 23.23 61.53 10.36
C THR A 965 23.65 61.93 8.92
N SER A 966 22.99 61.48 7.84
CA SER A 966 23.39 61.80 6.43
C SER A 966 22.38 62.68 5.68
N THR A 967 22.70 63.05 4.44
CA THR A 967 21.81 63.77 3.51
C THR A 967 20.88 62.78 2.78
N THR A 968 19.56 62.95 2.86
CA THR A 968 18.58 62.31 1.94
C THR A 968 18.22 63.31 0.86
N VAL A 969 18.13 62.84 -0.38
CA VAL A 969 17.55 63.61 -1.49
C VAL A 969 16.15 63.07 -1.76
N TRP A 970 15.15 63.96 -1.80
CA TRP A 970 13.75 63.56 -1.89
C TRP A 970 12.94 64.41 -2.87
N GLY A 971 11.83 63.83 -3.36
CA GLY A 971 10.81 64.55 -4.10
C GLY A 971 9.46 63.81 -4.12
N GLY A 972 8.39 64.53 -4.39
CA GLY A 972 7.02 64.01 -4.50
C GLY A 972 6.82 63.10 -5.72
N VAL A 973 7.61 63.29 -6.79
CA VAL A 973 7.67 62.39 -7.95
C VAL A 973 8.97 61.60 -7.92
N ALA A 974 10.11 62.28 -8.08
CA ALA A 974 11.42 61.66 -8.17
C ALA A 974 12.32 62.05 -7.00
N GLY A 975 13.09 61.11 -6.45
CA GLY A 975 14.15 61.45 -5.50
C GLY A 975 15.27 62.23 -6.19
N VAL A 976 15.86 61.64 -7.23
CA VAL A 976 16.91 62.23 -8.06
C VAL A 976 16.61 61.96 -9.54
N SER A 977 17.01 62.89 -10.40
CA SER A 977 16.97 62.76 -11.85
C SER A 977 18.35 63.04 -12.48
N VAL A 978 18.56 62.57 -13.71
CA VAL A 978 19.77 62.88 -14.49
C VAL A 978 19.43 63.70 -15.74
N ALA A 979 20.42 64.42 -16.26
CA ALA A 979 20.26 65.21 -17.47
C ALA A 979 19.69 64.39 -18.64
N GLY A 980 18.60 64.88 -19.23
CA GLY A 980 17.87 64.21 -20.30
C GLY A 980 16.70 63.31 -19.84
N ALA A 981 16.46 63.17 -18.54
CA ALA A 981 15.23 62.58 -18.03
C ALA A 981 14.05 63.54 -18.16
N THR A 982 12.83 63.01 -18.38
CA THR A 982 11.60 63.81 -18.46
C THR A 982 10.58 63.46 -17.39
N ILE A 983 9.88 64.47 -16.87
CA ILE A 983 8.74 64.31 -15.94
C ILE A 983 7.60 65.21 -16.42
N ASP A 984 6.58 64.62 -17.03
CA ASP A 984 5.46 65.32 -17.64
C ASP A 984 4.12 64.90 -17.02
N ASN A 985 3.19 65.85 -16.89
CA ASN A 985 1.79 65.60 -16.48
C ASN A 985 1.63 64.77 -15.19
N CYS A 986 2.60 64.76 -14.30
CA CYS A 986 2.52 63.99 -13.07
C CYS A 986 1.80 64.77 -11.97
N GLY A 987 0.89 64.09 -11.27
CA GLY A 987 0.19 64.62 -10.10
C GLY A 987 0.82 64.13 -8.80
N PHE A 988 1.11 65.01 -7.85
CA PHE A 988 1.69 64.55 -6.57
C PHE A 988 1.22 65.38 -5.37
N GLY A 989 1.15 64.75 -4.21
CA GLY A 989 0.73 65.38 -2.97
C GLY A 989 0.92 64.46 -1.77
N GLY A 990 0.34 64.85 -0.63
CA GLY A 990 0.49 64.14 0.64
C GLY A 990 1.50 64.80 1.56
N ILE A 991 2.22 63.99 2.34
CA ILE A 991 3.06 64.45 3.45
C ILE A 991 4.51 64.02 3.24
N TYR A 992 5.43 64.97 3.37
CA TYR A 992 6.83 64.68 3.64
C TYR A 992 7.03 64.60 5.16
N ARG A 993 7.57 63.48 5.64
CA ARG A 993 7.88 63.25 7.05
C ARG A 993 9.39 63.10 7.20
N LYS A 994 9.99 63.86 8.12
CA LYS A 994 11.40 63.73 8.50
C LYS A 994 11.52 63.40 9.98
N SER A 995 12.22 62.30 10.31
CA SER A 995 12.50 61.89 11.70
C SER A 995 14.00 61.92 11.94
N ILE A 996 14.42 62.60 13.01
CA ILE A 996 15.85 62.76 13.38
C ILE A 996 16.26 61.73 14.45
N ASP A 997 15.31 61.29 15.28
CA ASP A 997 15.43 60.16 16.20
C ASP A 997 14.09 59.37 16.29
N SER A 998 13.98 58.36 17.16
CA SER A 998 12.77 57.53 17.33
C SER A 998 11.60 58.25 18.02
N SER A 999 11.77 59.49 18.47
CA SER A 999 10.82 60.24 19.29
C SER A 999 10.45 61.63 18.73
N ASN A 1000 11.12 62.11 17.68
CA ASN A 1000 10.87 63.42 17.09
C ASN A 1000 10.77 63.36 15.55
N SER A 1001 9.59 63.72 15.01
CA SER A 1001 9.35 63.83 13.56
C SER A 1001 8.66 65.14 13.20
N THR A 1002 9.02 65.68 12.04
CA THR A 1002 8.42 66.87 11.43
C THR A 1002 7.66 66.47 10.18
N GLU A 1003 6.44 66.95 10.04
CA GLU A 1003 5.58 66.69 8.87
C GLU A 1003 5.29 68.00 8.14
N THR A 1004 5.46 67.97 6.81
CA THR A 1004 5.17 69.10 5.93
C THR A 1004 4.40 68.63 4.72
N ALA A 1005 3.39 69.40 4.30
CA ALA A 1005 2.70 69.15 3.06
C ALA A 1005 3.66 69.30 1.86
N ILE A 1006 3.57 68.38 0.91
CA ILE A 1006 4.35 68.42 -0.34
C ILE A 1006 3.86 69.57 -1.21
N LYS A 1007 4.79 70.37 -1.75
CA LYS A 1007 4.51 71.54 -2.60
C LYS A 1007 4.94 71.28 -4.03
N LEU A 1008 4.44 72.08 -4.97
CA LEU A 1008 4.78 71.93 -6.39
C LEU A 1008 6.29 72.05 -6.69
N SER A 1009 7.03 72.82 -5.88
CA SER A 1009 8.50 72.92 -5.96
C SER A 1009 9.22 71.61 -5.65
N ASP A 1010 8.55 70.67 -4.98
CA ASP A 1010 9.15 69.46 -4.43
C ASP A 1010 9.00 68.28 -5.40
N ILE A 1011 8.77 68.55 -6.69
CA ILE A 1011 8.58 67.51 -7.72
C ILE A 1011 9.76 66.52 -7.77
N CYS A 1012 10.99 67.04 -7.74
CA CYS A 1012 12.23 66.29 -7.77
C CYS A 1012 13.20 66.91 -6.76
N GLY A 1013 14.09 66.10 -6.18
CA GLY A 1013 15.14 66.61 -5.29
C GLY A 1013 16.27 67.38 -6.00
N ASP A 1014 16.24 67.43 -7.32
CA ASP A 1014 17.14 68.21 -8.17
C ASP A 1014 16.41 68.89 -9.35
N THR A 1015 17.16 69.60 -10.18
CA THR A 1015 16.66 70.32 -11.35
C THR A 1015 17.22 69.77 -12.67
N ASN A 1016 17.65 68.49 -12.71
CA ASN A 1016 18.31 67.93 -13.88
C ASN A 1016 17.33 67.46 -14.98
N PHE A 1017 16.04 67.34 -14.64
CA PHE A 1017 14.99 66.89 -15.55
C PHE A 1017 14.42 68.04 -16.40
N THR A 1018 13.69 67.67 -17.44
CA THR A 1018 12.82 68.57 -18.21
C THR A 1018 11.38 68.09 -18.13
N GLY A 1019 10.40 68.97 -18.32
CA GLY A 1019 9.00 68.56 -18.44
C GLY A 1019 8.01 69.62 -17.99
N SER A 1020 6.73 69.37 -18.27
CA SER A 1020 5.64 70.33 -18.09
C SER A 1020 4.33 69.67 -17.66
N GLY A 1021 3.33 70.46 -17.29
CA GLY A 1021 1.99 69.94 -16.92
C GLY A 1021 1.89 69.27 -15.55
N ASN A 1022 2.97 69.25 -14.76
CA ASN A 1022 2.97 68.68 -13.41
C ASN A 1022 2.12 69.52 -12.44
N SER A 1023 1.41 68.86 -11.53
CA SER A 1023 0.43 69.50 -10.66
C SER A 1023 0.38 68.88 -9.26
N LEU A 1024 -0.15 69.64 -8.30
CA LEU A 1024 -0.51 69.09 -7.00
C LEU A 1024 -1.77 68.23 -7.15
N TRP A 1025 -1.74 67.03 -6.58
CA TRP A 1025 -2.86 66.10 -6.56
C TRP A 1025 -3.32 65.87 -5.11
N ASP A 1026 -4.63 65.86 -4.87
CA ASP A 1026 -5.24 65.73 -3.54
C ASP A 1026 -5.64 64.28 -3.19
N GLY A 1027 -5.27 63.33 -4.05
CA GLY A 1027 -5.58 61.91 -3.88
C GLY A 1027 -6.95 61.48 -4.40
N LYS A 1028 -7.74 62.39 -4.98
CA LYS A 1028 -9.07 62.11 -5.54
C LYS A 1028 -9.09 61.99 -7.06
#